data_AF-A0A7L5A033-F1
#
_entry.id   AF-A0A7L5A033-F1
#
_cell.length_a   1.000
_cell.length_b   1.000
_cell.length_c   1.000
_cell.angle_alpha   90.00
_cell.angle_beta   90.00
_cell.angle_gamma   90.00
#
_symmetry.space_group_name_H-M   'P 1'
#
loop_
_entity.id
_entity.type
_entity.pdbx_description
1 polymer ?
#
loop_
_entity_poly.entity_id
_entity_poly.type
_entity_poly.pdbx_seq_one_letter_code
_entity_poly.pdbx_strand_id
1 'polypeptide(L)'
;MRCFVGVACFLGLFWSTVVASRAQPAPLASAQLPVHAVRSISPADDDFTDLAFLTQEIGDARVVMLGEPTHGEGNVFEAKARLLRFLHSRLGFNTVGFESGFYELDKAQRELHAGVPAAEAISRSVFGIWTGTREFQAVLPLLGPGRLGVMGFDPQLSGDYQESLLEELEEFLKPEKGADAVAYDYLDACLATMGEHFIFPPTHNLALFELQLGKARKLLDRVATGPSAPRRVRAVFWLQNLRSLQALARDYAHNDPSAKSGAEFTATDSNPRDAQMADNLLWYLRQHPQAKVVCWGALPHLANKFEGFADAELRSYRPMGQAVKAALGPDAVYVLGTLAGSGSYQNFGEQQVPTPAAGSLEADLLAQGHNYAFVSLKHDLPGRQLTTYAFEYKPVTGPWSETVDGFLFLKTVNPPHPAGGETPSTPPAAEAAPARLPGRLTPATRPMATADGATRLVSGTVLDRTTGQPVPFATVAVPVRSTGTVADASGRFRLETQAGENVQISSIGYEPVTIAAAGTSGLVVRLVPAAFALAAVHVSAQSQDPRRIMKKVIRAGETNYGWQDEVCQVYTHRRFIDFDTLRHDIEYVSQVFNPAGWREWGGGFLLLGPKQVHKVLEKHVVSGSAAGLNEYGEGGHGFLSAGADPVRISPLFKLGKLGKYALQLDTIEQRHGEGYYVVRFAVKRANHRSTGMYHAAGYSGKVYIRQRDYAVVRYEALWQNDTVLWNATARKCHGRSGLVAKLYPQVYSDHRKAHVVTYEQGANGRYHIASSVAQALNAGHVLGGKAFYTQKSCEAYFEPLPAEALATRPDAEKEPALRGGEIWQLTKTEYRPAFWATFRRPVPAEAAPALDAKKP
;
A
#
# COMPACT_ATOMS: atom_id res chain seq x y z
N MET A 1 9.26 3.23 -0.51
CA MET A 1 9.67 4.14 -1.61
C MET A 1 10.97 3.71 -2.27
N ARG A 2 12.18 4.21 -1.96
CA ARG A 2 13.40 3.85 -2.75
C ARG A 2 13.75 2.35 -2.80
N CYS A 3 13.47 1.56 -1.76
CA CYS A 3 13.64 0.11 -1.79
C CYS A 3 12.60 -0.64 -2.66
N PHE A 4 11.47 0.00 -2.99
CA PHE A 4 10.27 -0.67 -3.52
C PHE A 4 10.31 -0.95 -5.03
N VAL A 5 11.40 -0.52 -5.69
CA VAL A 5 11.51 -0.49 -7.17
C VAL A 5 12.75 -1.24 -7.66
N GLY A 6 13.79 -1.42 -6.83
CA GLY A 6 14.99 -2.16 -7.26
C GLY A 6 14.70 -3.61 -7.65
N VAL A 7 13.69 -4.23 -7.03
CA VAL A 7 13.51 -5.69 -7.05
C VAL A 7 12.54 -6.17 -8.12
N ALA A 8 11.64 -5.30 -8.59
CA ALA A 8 10.86 -5.56 -9.81
C ALA A 8 11.71 -5.45 -11.09
N CYS A 9 12.92 -4.88 -11.01
CA CYS A 9 13.76 -4.55 -12.16
C CYS A 9 15.20 -5.09 -12.04
N PHE A 10 15.46 -6.22 -11.34
CA PHE A 10 16.82 -6.81 -11.27
C PHE A 10 17.23 -7.59 -12.54
N LEU A 11 17.23 -6.89 -13.67
CA LEU A 11 18.28 -6.99 -14.69
C LEU A 11 19.02 -5.63 -14.84
N GLY A 12 18.37 -4.54 -14.44
CA GLY A 12 18.79 -3.16 -14.66
C GLY A 12 19.77 -2.60 -13.63
N LEU A 13 20.94 -3.20 -13.45
CA LEU A 13 22.09 -2.57 -12.75
C LEU A 13 23.45 -3.09 -13.30
N PHE A 14 23.92 -2.45 -14.37
CA PHE A 14 25.30 -2.44 -14.89
C PHE A 14 26.01 -3.76 -15.26
N TRP A 15 26.30 -3.87 -16.56
CA TRP A 15 27.57 -4.44 -17.03
C TRP A 15 28.49 -3.30 -17.48
N SER A 16 29.77 -3.36 -17.11
CA SER A 16 30.75 -2.34 -17.48
C SER A 16 32.17 -2.91 -17.62
N THR A 17 32.48 -3.47 -18.79
CA THR A 17 33.85 -3.83 -19.19
C THR A 17 34.14 -3.24 -20.58
N VAL A 18 35.26 -2.52 -20.70
CA VAL A 18 35.67 -1.92 -21.97
C VAL A 18 36.21 -3.01 -22.90
N VAL A 19 35.52 -3.23 -24.02
CA VAL A 19 36.07 -3.99 -25.15
C VAL A 19 36.49 -3.00 -26.23
N ALA A 20 37.80 -2.94 -26.51
CA ALA A 20 38.32 -2.09 -27.58
C ALA A 20 37.92 -2.64 -28.95
N SER A 21 37.21 -1.83 -29.75
CA SER A 21 36.79 -2.21 -31.09
C SER A 21 37.99 -2.33 -32.05
N ARG A 22 38.29 -3.56 -32.49
CA ARG A 22 39.00 -3.76 -33.76
C ARG A 22 38.00 -3.56 -34.89
N ALA A 23 38.37 -2.77 -35.89
CA ALA A 23 37.53 -2.55 -37.06
C ALA A 23 37.29 -3.88 -37.81
N GLN A 24 36.02 -4.21 -38.03
CA GLN A 24 35.62 -5.25 -38.99
C GLN A 24 35.59 -4.64 -40.42
N PRO A 25 35.80 -5.45 -41.46
CA PRO A 25 35.67 -4.99 -42.85
C PRO A 25 34.22 -4.57 -43.16
N ALA A 26 34.06 -3.71 -44.17
CA ALA A 26 32.76 -3.17 -44.55
C ALA A 26 31.75 -4.27 -44.95
N PRO A 27 30.46 -4.12 -44.61
CA PRO A 27 29.45 -5.12 -44.95
C PRO A 27 29.26 -5.23 -46.46
N LEU A 28 29.24 -6.47 -46.96
CA LEU A 28 28.61 -6.78 -48.24
C LEU A 28 27.12 -6.43 -48.12
N ALA A 29 26.54 -5.86 -49.17
CA ALA A 29 25.13 -5.48 -49.18
C ALA A 29 24.25 -6.73 -48.94
N SER A 30 23.60 -6.77 -47.78
CA SER A 30 22.67 -7.85 -47.41
C SER A 30 21.43 -7.79 -48.30
N ALA A 31 20.92 -8.97 -48.68
CA ALA A 31 19.57 -9.05 -49.23
C ALA A 31 18.59 -8.55 -48.15
N GLN A 32 17.69 -7.64 -48.54
CA GLN A 32 16.75 -6.99 -47.63
C GLN A 32 15.93 -8.04 -46.87
N LEU A 33 15.91 -7.95 -45.53
CA LEU A 33 15.25 -8.92 -44.67
C LEU A 33 13.74 -8.95 -44.95
N PRO A 34 13.11 -10.14 -45.09
CA PRO A 34 11.65 -10.23 -45.18
C PRO A 34 10.98 -9.58 -43.97
N VAL A 35 9.95 -8.76 -44.23
CA VAL A 35 9.16 -8.09 -43.20
C VAL A 35 7.70 -8.03 -43.59
N HIS A 36 6.82 -8.19 -42.60
CA HIS A 36 5.41 -7.87 -42.72
C HIS A 36 5.18 -6.45 -42.20
N ALA A 37 4.84 -5.51 -43.08
CA ALA A 37 4.55 -4.13 -42.69
C ALA A 37 3.26 -4.07 -41.86
N VAL A 38 3.35 -3.50 -40.66
CA VAL A 38 2.20 -3.33 -39.74
C VAL A 38 1.70 -1.90 -39.86
N ARG A 39 0.39 -1.71 -40.08
CA ARG A 39 -0.22 -0.40 -40.32
C ARG A 39 -0.34 0.42 -39.03
N SER A 40 -0.56 -0.27 -37.90
CA SER A 40 -0.97 0.37 -36.65
C SER A 40 -0.53 -0.42 -35.41
N ILE A 41 -0.31 0.28 -34.31
CA ILE A 41 -0.18 -0.30 -32.97
C ILE A 41 -1.33 0.15 -32.04
N SER A 42 -2.22 1.02 -32.52
CA SER A 42 -3.25 1.61 -31.66
C SER A 42 -4.23 0.55 -31.15
N PRO A 43 -4.51 0.49 -29.83
CA PRO A 43 -5.47 -0.47 -29.28
C PRO A 43 -6.91 -0.24 -29.74
N ALA A 44 -7.22 0.95 -30.27
CA ALA A 44 -8.53 1.29 -30.83
C ALA A 44 -8.75 0.76 -32.26
N ASP A 45 -7.67 0.41 -32.98
CA ASP A 45 -7.72 -0.01 -34.38
C ASP A 45 -8.21 -1.47 -34.49
N ASP A 46 -9.39 -1.69 -35.06
CA ASP A 46 -10.10 -2.98 -35.09
C ASP A 46 -10.07 -3.70 -36.45
N ASP A 47 -9.63 -3.01 -37.50
CA ASP A 47 -9.07 -3.66 -38.69
C ASP A 47 -7.80 -4.41 -38.27
N PHE A 48 -7.75 -5.71 -38.60
CA PHE A 48 -6.60 -6.59 -38.36
C PHE A 48 -6.06 -7.22 -39.64
N THR A 49 -6.33 -6.63 -40.82
CA THR A 49 -5.81 -7.14 -42.10
C THR A 49 -4.29 -7.13 -42.15
N ASP A 50 -3.65 -6.12 -41.57
CA ASP A 50 -2.19 -6.01 -41.41
C ASP A 50 -1.60 -7.03 -40.41
N LEU A 51 -2.42 -7.62 -39.53
CA LEU A 51 -2.04 -8.69 -38.60
C LEU A 51 -2.47 -10.09 -39.08
N ALA A 52 -3.18 -10.21 -40.20
CA ALA A 52 -3.79 -11.48 -40.62
C ALA A 52 -2.77 -12.62 -40.83
N PHE A 53 -1.54 -12.29 -41.22
CA PHE A 53 -0.43 -13.24 -41.36
C PHE A 53 -0.10 -13.95 -40.04
N LEU A 54 -0.32 -13.32 -38.88
CA LEU A 54 -0.08 -13.92 -37.57
C LEU A 54 -0.94 -15.16 -37.31
N THR A 55 -2.02 -15.36 -38.07
CA THR A 55 -2.82 -16.59 -38.02
C THR A 55 -2.01 -17.82 -38.44
N GLN A 56 -1.16 -17.68 -39.46
CA GLN A 56 -0.26 -18.74 -39.93
C GLN A 56 1.05 -18.78 -39.14
N GLU A 57 1.58 -17.61 -38.76
CA GLU A 57 2.79 -17.50 -37.94
C GLU A 57 2.64 -18.17 -36.57
N ILE A 58 1.50 -17.97 -35.90
CA ILE A 58 1.26 -18.50 -34.55
C ILE A 58 0.63 -19.90 -34.60
N GLY A 59 -0.23 -20.17 -35.59
CA GLY A 59 -0.89 -21.47 -35.77
C GLY A 59 -1.66 -21.94 -34.53
N ASP A 60 -1.53 -23.24 -34.24
CA ASP A 60 -2.24 -23.92 -33.15
C ASP A 60 -1.65 -23.68 -31.74
N ALA A 61 -0.66 -22.78 -31.60
CA ALA A 61 -0.02 -22.49 -30.32
C ALA A 61 -1.04 -22.21 -29.21
N ARG A 62 -0.91 -22.94 -28.09
CA ARG A 62 -1.80 -22.83 -26.92
C ARG A 62 -1.36 -21.70 -25.99
N VAL A 63 -0.07 -21.37 -25.98
CA VAL A 63 0.50 -20.24 -25.27
C VAL A 63 1.16 -19.29 -26.27
N VAL A 64 0.80 -18.01 -26.20
CA VAL A 64 1.55 -16.93 -26.84
C VAL A 64 2.18 -16.09 -25.76
N MET A 65 3.45 -15.73 -25.90
CA MET A 65 4.19 -14.93 -24.93
C MET A 65 4.54 -13.59 -25.56
N LEU A 66 4.00 -12.50 -24.99
CA LEU A 66 4.19 -11.12 -25.45
C LEU A 66 5.24 -10.43 -24.57
N GLY A 67 6.50 -10.50 -25.00
CA GLY A 67 7.64 -9.89 -24.33
C GLY A 67 7.86 -8.42 -24.68
N GLU A 68 8.33 -7.65 -23.70
CA GLU A 68 8.75 -6.24 -23.81
C GLU A 68 10.24 -6.09 -23.41
N PRO A 69 10.99 -5.08 -23.91
CA PRO A 69 12.44 -4.97 -23.72
C PRO A 69 12.81 -4.42 -22.33
N THR A 70 11.97 -3.49 -21.84
CA THR A 70 11.88 -3.03 -20.45
C THR A 70 10.40 -2.89 -20.08
N HIS A 71 10.11 -2.27 -18.94
CA HIS A 71 8.74 -1.87 -18.54
C HIS A 71 8.51 -0.36 -18.79
N GLY A 72 9.18 0.21 -19.79
CA GLY A 72 9.39 1.65 -19.93
C GLY A 72 8.81 2.28 -21.19
N GLU A 73 8.17 1.50 -22.07
CA GLU A 73 7.76 1.89 -23.42
C GLU A 73 6.22 1.88 -23.55
N GLY A 74 5.58 3.05 -23.48
CA GLY A 74 4.12 3.17 -23.52
C GLY A 74 3.51 2.59 -24.79
N ASN A 75 4.10 2.90 -25.94
CA ASN A 75 3.62 2.40 -27.23
C ASN A 75 3.92 0.91 -27.49
N VAL A 76 4.79 0.26 -26.69
CA VAL A 76 4.88 -1.21 -26.65
C VAL A 76 3.67 -1.79 -25.91
N PHE A 77 3.19 -1.16 -24.83
CA PHE A 77 1.95 -1.58 -24.16
C PHE A 77 0.73 -1.41 -25.08
N GLU A 78 0.69 -0.36 -25.90
CA GLU A 78 -0.31 -0.19 -26.97
C GLU A 78 -0.26 -1.36 -27.97
N ALA A 79 0.92 -1.64 -28.53
CA ALA A 79 1.11 -2.75 -29.47
C ALA A 79 0.68 -4.10 -28.87
N LYS A 80 1.08 -4.38 -27.62
CA LYS A 80 0.70 -5.61 -26.90
C LYS A 80 -0.81 -5.66 -26.62
N ALA A 81 -1.48 -4.54 -26.37
CA ALA A 81 -2.94 -4.48 -26.24
C ALA A 81 -3.67 -4.72 -27.59
N ARG A 82 -3.17 -4.16 -28.71
CA ARG A 82 -3.71 -4.46 -30.06
C ARG A 82 -3.52 -5.94 -30.42
N LEU A 83 -2.35 -6.51 -30.14
CA LEU A 83 -2.05 -7.94 -30.32
C LEU A 83 -2.98 -8.81 -29.46
N LEU A 84 -3.22 -8.44 -28.19
CA LEU A 84 -4.15 -9.17 -27.31
C LEU A 84 -5.59 -9.17 -27.87
N ARG A 85 -6.06 -8.05 -28.45
CA ARG A 85 -7.36 -7.99 -29.15
C ARG A 85 -7.40 -8.91 -30.37
N PHE A 86 -6.33 -8.95 -31.18
CA PHE A 86 -6.23 -9.86 -32.33
C PHE A 86 -6.25 -11.33 -31.89
N LEU A 87 -5.38 -11.71 -30.93
CA LEU A 87 -5.27 -13.07 -30.40
C LEU A 87 -6.61 -13.58 -29.86
N HIS A 88 -7.35 -12.73 -29.14
CA HIS A 88 -8.69 -13.04 -28.64
C HIS A 88 -9.71 -13.23 -29.78
N SER A 89 -9.78 -12.26 -30.71
CA SER A 89 -10.85 -12.16 -31.72
C SER A 89 -10.63 -12.94 -33.02
N ARG A 90 -9.43 -13.50 -33.23
CA ARG A 90 -9.07 -14.28 -34.43
C ARG A 90 -8.49 -15.67 -34.14
N LEU A 91 -7.75 -15.83 -33.03
CA LEU A 91 -7.05 -17.08 -32.68
C LEU A 91 -7.62 -17.80 -31.43
N GLY A 92 -8.74 -17.32 -30.90
CA GLY A 92 -9.50 -17.98 -29.83
C GLY A 92 -8.81 -17.96 -28.45
N PHE A 93 -7.84 -17.05 -28.23
CA PHE A 93 -7.25 -16.89 -26.91
C PHE A 93 -8.28 -16.38 -25.90
N ASN A 94 -8.37 -17.04 -24.75
CA ASN A 94 -9.46 -16.88 -23.79
C ASN A 94 -8.99 -16.48 -22.38
N THR A 95 -7.67 -16.40 -22.17
CA THR A 95 -7.05 -16.04 -20.90
C THR A 95 -5.85 -15.13 -21.15
N VAL A 96 -5.67 -14.09 -20.33
CA VAL A 96 -4.38 -13.38 -20.22
C VAL A 96 -3.70 -13.74 -18.90
N GLY A 97 -2.44 -14.17 -18.99
CA GLY A 97 -1.55 -14.41 -17.86
C GLY A 97 -0.61 -13.22 -17.68
N PHE A 98 -0.52 -12.65 -16.48
CA PHE A 98 0.42 -11.57 -16.19
C PHE A 98 1.63 -12.07 -15.39
N GLU A 99 2.78 -11.45 -15.63
CA GLU A 99 3.93 -11.44 -14.73
C GLU A 99 3.56 -10.62 -13.48
N SER A 100 2.69 -11.20 -12.65
CA SER A 100 2.14 -10.64 -11.43
C SER A 100 1.57 -11.78 -10.58
N GLY A 101 1.31 -11.48 -9.30
CA GLY A 101 1.07 -12.43 -8.23
C GLY A 101 -0.02 -13.46 -8.51
N PHE A 102 0.38 -14.73 -8.43
CA PHE A 102 -0.48 -15.90 -8.59
C PHE A 102 -1.73 -15.86 -7.70
N TYR A 103 -1.61 -15.31 -6.48
CA TYR A 103 -2.77 -15.15 -5.58
C TYR A 103 -3.66 -13.97 -5.99
N GLU A 104 -3.07 -12.80 -6.22
CA GLU A 104 -3.83 -11.60 -6.48
C GLU A 104 -4.62 -11.68 -7.79
N LEU A 105 -4.09 -12.35 -8.82
CA LEU A 105 -4.81 -12.55 -10.07
C LEU A 105 -5.91 -13.63 -9.97
N ASP A 106 -5.77 -14.64 -9.11
CA ASP A 106 -6.89 -15.53 -8.75
C ASP A 106 -8.02 -14.75 -8.05
N LYS A 107 -7.67 -13.83 -7.14
CA LYS A 107 -8.65 -12.96 -6.50
C LYS A 107 -9.30 -12.00 -7.49
N ALA A 108 -8.53 -11.40 -8.40
CA ALA A 108 -9.06 -10.58 -9.50
C ALA A 108 -10.01 -11.38 -10.41
N GLN A 109 -9.65 -12.61 -10.81
CA GLN A 109 -10.49 -13.49 -11.61
C GLN A 109 -11.82 -13.80 -10.91
N ARG A 110 -11.80 -14.06 -9.60
CA ARG A 110 -13.02 -14.27 -8.79
C ARG A 110 -13.87 -13.02 -8.67
N GLU A 111 -13.25 -11.85 -8.42
CA GLU A 111 -13.97 -10.59 -8.26
C GLU A 111 -14.54 -10.08 -9.61
N LEU A 112 -13.84 -10.26 -10.73
CA LEU A 112 -14.38 -10.08 -12.09
C LEU A 112 -15.63 -10.94 -12.34
N HIS A 113 -15.61 -12.21 -11.93
CA HIS A 113 -16.77 -13.11 -12.06
C HIS A 113 -17.93 -12.73 -11.11
N ALA A 114 -17.64 -12.03 -10.01
CA ALA A 114 -18.64 -11.43 -9.12
C ALA A 114 -19.14 -10.04 -9.60
N GLY A 115 -18.68 -9.53 -10.74
CA GLY A 115 -19.09 -8.26 -11.32
C GLY A 115 -18.33 -7.02 -10.81
N VAL A 116 -17.19 -7.21 -10.12
CA VAL A 116 -16.30 -6.09 -9.77
C VAL A 116 -15.67 -5.52 -11.05
N PRO A 117 -15.63 -4.18 -11.25
CA PRO A 117 -15.08 -3.58 -12.45
C PRO A 117 -13.61 -3.97 -12.68
N ALA A 118 -13.22 -4.24 -13.94
CA ALA A 118 -11.86 -4.63 -14.28
C ALA A 118 -10.79 -3.61 -13.83
N ALA A 119 -11.11 -2.31 -13.86
CA ALA A 119 -10.22 -1.27 -13.35
C ALA A 119 -9.91 -1.43 -11.84
N GLU A 120 -10.88 -1.83 -11.02
CA GLU A 120 -10.65 -2.11 -9.60
C GLU A 120 -9.90 -3.44 -9.41
N ALA A 121 -10.38 -4.50 -10.06
CA ALA A 121 -9.80 -5.83 -9.89
C ALA A 121 -8.33 -5.90 -10.31
N ILE A 122 -7.97 -5.25 -11.43
CA ILE A 122 -6.63 -5.35 -12.02
C ILE A 122 -5.63 -4.39 -11.38
N SER A 123 -6.04 -3.17 -11.01
CA SER A 123 -5.17 -2.24 -10.26
C SER A 123 -4.81 -2.76 -8.86
N ARG A 124 -5.63 -3.68 -8.30
CA ARG A 124 -5.37 -4.37 -7.04
C ARG A 124 -4.58 -5.67 -7.19
N SER A 125 -4.21 -6.08 -8.41
CA SER A 125 -3.58 -7.37 -8.68
C SER A 125 -2.32 -7.33 -9.54
N VAL A 126 -2.34 -6.61 -10.67
CA VAL A 126 -1.21 -6.51 -11.61
C VAL A 126 -0.27 -5.39 -11.17
N PHE A 127 1.04 -5.57 -11.34
CA PHE A 127 2.04 -4.55 -10.96
C PHE A 127 1.73 -3.16 -11.54
N GLY A 128 1.98 -2.12 -10.73
CA GLY A 128 1.75 -0.73 -11.09
C GLY A 128 2.58 -0.22 -12.28
N ILE A 129 3.62 -0.96 -12.70
CA ILE A 129 4.43 -0.66 -13.89
C ILE A 129 3.57 -0.61 -15.16
N TRP A 130 2.52 -1.46 -15.23
CA TRP A 130 1.53 -1.42 -16.30
C TRP A 130 0.26 -0.68 -15.85
N THR A 131 -0.32 -1.01 -14.68
CA THR A 131 -1.66 -0.52 -14.30
C THR A 131 -1.74 0.98 -14.02
N GLY A 132 -0.60 1.63 -13.73
CA GLY A 132 -0.50 3.09 -13.59
C GLY A 132 -0.44 3.86 -14.92
N THR A 133 -0.37 3.18 -16.06
CA THR A 133 -0.16 3.78 -17.40
C THR A 133 -1.47 3.93 -18.18
N ARG A 134 -1.54 4.95 -19.05
CA ARG A 134 -2.69 5.24 -19.92
C ARG A 134 -2.89 4.13 -20.95
N GLU A 135 -1.79 3.66 -21.51
CA GLU A 135 -1.71 2.71 -22.62
C GLU A 135 -2.25 1.33 -22.20
N PHE A 136 -1.92 0.88 -20.99
CA PHE A 136 -2.46 -0.36 -20.43
C PHE A 136 -3.98 -0.30 -20.14
N GLN A 137 -4.59 0.88 -19.99
CA GLN A 137 -6.03 0.97 -19.72
C GLN A 137 -6.86 0.35 -20.87
N ALA A 138 -6.32 0.30 -22.08
CA ALA A 138 -6.94 -0.38 -23.22
C ALA A 138 -7.08 -1.90 -23.07
N VAL A 139 -6.35 -2.52 -22.14
CA VAL A 139 -6.49 -3.95 -21.80
C VAL A 139 -7.77 -4.18 -20.97
N LEU A 140 -8.16 -3.23 -20.10
CA LEU A 140 -9.23 -3.43 -19.12
C LEU A 140 -10.61 -3.77 -19.73
N PRO A 141 -11.05 -3.18 -20.86
CA PRO A 141 -12.29 -3.57 -21.53
C PRO A 141 -12.30 -5.01 -22.06
N LEU A 142 -11.14 -5.65 -22.20
CA LEU A 142 -11.02 -7.01 -22.76
C LEU A 142 -11.26 -8.10 -21.71
N LEU A 143 -11.44 -7.73 -20.44
CA LEU A 143 -11.41 -8.65 -19.30
C LEU A 143 -12.81 -8.87 -18.69
N GLY A 144 -13.00 -10.02 -18.06
CA GLY A 144 -14.18 -10.33 -17.25
C GLY A 144 -15.17 -11.32 -17.89
N PRO A 145 -16.41 -11.41 -17.36
CA PRO A 145 -17.38 -12.43 -17.76
C PRO A 145 -17.67 -12.40 -19.28
N GLY A 146 -17.49 -13.55 -19.93
CA GLY A 146 -17.68 -13.69 -21.39
C GLY A 146 -16.59 -13.02 -22.25
N ARG A 147 -15.49 -12.56 -21.65
CA ARG A 147 -14.32 -11.98 -22.33
C ARG A 147 -13.06 -12.78 -21.93
N LEU A 148 -11.88 -12.16 -21.90
CA LEU A 148 -10.68 -12.81 -21.36
C LEU A 148 -10.80 -13.03 -19.84
N GLY A 149 -10.53 -14.25 -19.41
CA GLY A 149 -10.18 -14.54 -18.02
C GLY A 149 -8.76 -14.05 -17.70
N VAL A 150 -8.44 -13.94 -16.41
CA VAL A 150 -7.10 -13.54 -15.94
C VAL A 150 -6.46 -14.59 -15.05
N MET A 151 -5.13 -14.65 -15.08
CA MET A 151 -4.29 -15.39 -14.13
C MET A 151 -2.94 -14.68 -13.96
N GLY A 152 -2.23 -15.00 -12.88
CA GLY A 152 -0.89 -14.49 -12.59
C GLY A 152 0.08 -15.65 -12.50
N PHE A 153 1.25 -15.57 -13.12
CA PHE A 153 2.26 -16.63 -13.00
C PHE A 153 3.36 -16.29 -12.00
N ASP A 154 3.54 -15.04 -11.60
CA ASP A 154 4.62 -14.65 -10.69
C ASP A 154 4.38 -15.20 -9.26
N PRO A 155 5.37 -15.85 -8.63
CA PRO A 155 5.32 -16.07 -7.17
C PRO A 155 5.38 -14.77 -6.36
N GLN A 156 5.93 -13.67 -6.90
CA GLN A 156 6.01 -12.38 -6.20
C GLN A 156 4.63 -11.80 -5.88
N LEU A 157 4.50 -11.17 -4.72
CA LEU A 157 3.26 -10.55 -4.26
C LEU A 157 3.17 -9.12 -4.82
N SER A 158 2.62 -8.99 -6.04
CA SER A 158 2.57 -7.74 -6.81
C SER A 158 1.47 -6.75 -6.40
N GLY A 159 0.37 -7.24 -5.83
CA GLY A 159 -0.91 -6.51 -5.79
C GLY A 159 -1.37 -6.09 -4.40
N ASP A 160 -2.37 -5.20 -4.35
CA ASP A 160 -3.01 -4.80 -3.09
C ASP A 160 -3.84 -5.94 -2.46
N TYR A 161 -4.24 -6.95 -3.25
CA TYR A 161 -5.00 -8.11 -2.79
C TYR A 161 -4.24 -9.06 -1.84
N GLN A 162 -2.90 -9.09 -1.85
CA GLN A 162 -2.12 -10.01 -1.00
C GLN A 162 -2.43 -9.88 0.50
N GLU A 163 -2.93 -8.72 0.93
CA GLU A 163 -3.39 -8.48 2.30
C GLU A 163 -4.49 -9.45 2.75
N SER A 164 -5.33 -9.91 1.82
CA SER A 164 -6.39 -10.88 2.09
C SER A 164 -5.92 -12.32 1.93
N LEU A 165 -4.68 -12.58 1.49
CA LEU A 165 -4.18 -13.94 1.23
C LEU A 165 -4.30 -14.81 2.49
N LEU A 166 -3.75 -14.34 3.60
CA LEU A 166 -3.74 -15.12 4.82
C LEU A 166 -5.09 -15.13 5.53
N GLU A 167 -5.87 -14.05 5.45
CA GLU A 167 -7.24 -14.00 6.00
C GLU A 167 -8.18 -14.97 5.24
N GLU A 168 -8.13 -15.02 3.90
CA GLU A 168 -8.88 -16.00 3.11
C GLU A 168 -8.39 -17.44 3.31
N LEU A 169 -7.09 -17.67 3.55
CA LEU A 169 -6.55 -19.00 3.86
C LEU A 169 -6.99 -19.48 5.25
N GLU A 170 -6.90 -18.61 6.26
CA GLU A 170 -7.33 -18.87 7.64
C GLU A 170 -8.84 -19.16 7.66
N GLU A 171 -9.68 -18.32 7.04
CA GLU A 171 -11.12 -18.53 6.94
C GLU A 171 -11.46 -19.83 6.17
N PHE A 172 -10.77 -20.11 5.07
CA PHE A 172 -10.97 -21.34 4.30
C PHE A 172 -10.64 -22.61 5.11
N LEU A 173 -9.59 -22.56 5.93
CA LEU A 173 -9.12 -23.67 6.76
C LEU A 173 -9.83 -23.79 8.11
N LYS A 174 -10.47 -22.74 8.62
CA LYS A 174 -11.17 -22.69 9.91
C LYS A 174 -12.11 -23.86 10.24
N PRO A 175 -12.84 -24.49 9.28
CA PRO A 175 -13.65 -25.69 9.57
C PRO A 175 -12.83 -26.96 9.86
N GLU A 176 -11.55 -26.98 9.53
CA GLU A 176 -10.70 -28.17 9.56
C GLU A 176 -10.08 -28.40 10.94
N LYS A 177 -10.28 -29.58 11.54
CA LYS A 177 -9.64 -29.94 12.81
C LYS A 177 -8.12 -29.81 12.69
N GLY A 178 -7.55 -28.85 13.42
CA GLY A 178 -6.13 -28.50 13.42
C GLY A 178 -5.79 -27.12 12.83
N ALA A 179 -6.77 -26.35 12.35
CA ALA A 179 -6.55 -24.99 11.80
C ALA A 179 -5.82 -24.06 12.78
N ASP A 180 -6.27 -24.00 14.04
CA ASP A 180 -5.73 -23.12 15.09
C ASP A 180 -4.27 -23.45 15.48
N ALA A 181 -3.73 -24.59 15.02
CA ALA A 181 -2.34 -24.97 15.24
C ALA A 181 -1.37 -24.36 14.22
N VAL A 182 -1.87 -23.72 13.15
CA VAL A 182 -1.06 -22.93 12.20
C VAL A 182 -0.78 -21.57 12.80
N ALA A 183 0.49 -21.17 12.93
CA ALA A 183 0.83 -19.84 13.45
C ALA A 183 0.66 -18.76 12.36
N TYR A 184 -0.59 -18.33 12.12
CA TYR A 184 -0.92 -17.35 11.08
C TYR A 184 -0.19 -16.01 11.30
N ASP A 185 -0.09 -15.47 12.52
CA ASP A 185 0.65 -14.21 12.74
C ASP A 185 2.14 -14.28 12.30
N TYR A 186 2.77 -15.46 12.43
CA TYR A 186 4.13 -15.68 11.97
C TYR A 186 4.23 -15.79 10.44
N LEU A 187 3.25 -16.42 9.80
CA LEU A 187 3.14 -16.43 8.34
C LEU A 187 2.90 -15.02 7.80
N ASP A 188 2.07 -14.21 8.46
CA ASP A 188 1.74 -12.84 8.03
C ASP A 188 2.97 -11.92 8.10
N ALA A 189 3.75 -12.00 9.19
CA ALA A 189 5.00 -11.24 9.32
C ALA A 189 6.04 -11.61 8.24
N CYS A 190 6.16 -12.90 7.91
CA CYS A 190 6.97 -13.35 6.78
C CYS A 190 6.45 -12.81 5.44
N LEU A 191 5.16 -13.01 5.13
CA LEU A 191 4.58 -12.63 3.85
C LEU A 191 4.54 -11.11 3.63
N ALA A 192 4.25 -10.32 4.66
CA ALA A 192 4.33 -8.86 4.60
C ALA A 192 5.76 -8.39 4.30
N THR A 193 6.78 -9.00 4.92
CA THR A 193 8.19 -8.67 4.63
C THR A 193 8.56 -9.05 3.19
N MET A 194 8.12 -10.23 2.73
CA MET A 194 8.34 -10.69 1.35
C MET A 194 7.66 -9.77 0.32
N GLY A 195 6.44 -9.29 0.59
CA GLY A 195 5.67 -8.42 -0.31
C GLY A 195 5.91 -6.90 -0.17
N GLU A 196 6.59 -6.43 0.88
CA GLU A 196 7.00 -5.02 1.02
C GLU A 196 8.50 -4.79 0.77
N HIS A 197 9.34 -5.82 0.90
CA HIS A 197 10.81 -5.69 0.85
C HIS A 197 11.50 -6.73 -0.04
N PHE A 198 10.76 -7.70 -0.60
CA PHE A 198 11.30 -8.74 -1.49
C PHE A 198 12.53 -9.45 -0.87
N ILE A 199 12.45 -9.73 0.44
CA ILE A 199 13.42 -10.52 1.21
C ILE A 199 12.68 -11.48 2.13
N PHE A 200 13.35 -12.55 2.57
CA PHE A 200 12.91 -13.29 3.73
C PHE A 200 13.33 -12.50 4.99
N PRO A 201 12.45 -12.34 6.01
CA PRO A 201 12.77 -11.47 7.14
C PRO A 201 14.02 -11.95 7.90
N PRO A 202 15.05 -11.10 8.11
CA PRO A 202 16.28 -11.49 8.81
C PRO A 202 16.07 -11.76 10.32
N THR A 203 14.88 -11.45 10.83
CA THR A 203 14.43 -11.73 12.20
C THR A 203 13.67 -13.06 12.34
N HIS A 204 13.38 -13.73 11.23
CA HIS A 204 12.56 -14.95 11.16
C HIS A 204 13.38 -16.16 10.69
N ASN A 205 12.87 -17.35 10.95
CA ASN A 205 13.49 -18.62 10.57
C ASN A 205 12.72 -19.30 9.41
N LEU A 206 13.43 -19.65 8.34
CA LEU A 206 12.85 -20.27 7.14
C LEU A 206 12.23 -21.64 7.44
N ALA A 207 12.92 -22.52 8.17
CA ALA A 207 12.39 -23.84 8.51
C ALA A 207 11.12 -23.76 9.39
N LEU A 208 11.00 -22.74 10.24
CA LEU A 208 9.77 -22.47 10.98
C LEU A 208 8.63 -21.97 10.07
N PHE A 209 8.93 -21.15 9.05
CA PHE A 209 7.95 -20.75 8.03
C PHE A 209 7.46 -21.95 7.22
N GLU A 210 8.39 -22.77 6.73
CA GLU A 210 8.09 -24.04 6.04
C GLU A 210 7.31 -25.03 6.92
N LEU A 211 7.54 -25.04 8.24
CA LEU A 211 6.77 -25.84 9.19
C LEU A 211 5.32 -25.37 9.29
N GLN A 212 5.05 -24.05 9.35
CA GLN A 212 3.67 -23.55 9.38
C GLN A 212 2.97 -23.79 8.02
N LEU A 213 3.64 -23.54 6.89
CA LEU A 213 3.13 -23.90 5.57
C LEU A 213 2.87 -25.41 5.45
N GLY A 214 3.73 -26.25 6.04
CA GLY A 214 3.58 -27.70 6.09
C GLY A 214 2.38 -28.17 6.92
N LYS A 215 1.98 -27.42 7.95
CA LYS A 215 0.70 -27.65 8.66
C LYS A 215 -0.49 -27.29 7.77
N ALA A 216 -0.49 -26.08 7.19
CA ALA A 216 -1.57 -25.64 6.31
C ALA A 216 -1.77 -26.58 5.11
N ARG A 217 -0.67 -27.01 4.46
CA ARG A 217 -0.67 -28.04 3.41
C ARG A 217 -1.37 -29.34 3.85
N LYS A 218 -1.02 -29.91 5.00
CA LYS A 218 -1.69 -31.11 5.53
C LYS A 218 -3.19 -30.94 5.78
N LEU A 219 -3.67 -29.73 6.04
CA LEU A 219 -5.10 -29.44 6.11
C LEU A 219 -5.69 -29.43 4.69
N LEU A 220 -5.07 -28.68 3.77
CA LEU A 220 -5.47 -28.58 2.36
C LEU A 220 -5.50 -29.92 1.63
N ASP A 221 -4.55 -30.83 1.88
CA ASP A 221 -4.50 -32.17 1.27
C ASP A 221 -5.77 -33.00 1.59
N ARG A 222 -6.29 -32.86 2.82
CA ARG A 222 -7.55 -33.48 3.24
C ARG A 222 -8.77 -32.81 2.61
N VAL A 223 -8.73 -31.48 2.42
CA VAL A 223 -9.81 -30.75 1.76
C VAL A 223 -9.84 -31.04 0.25
N ALA A 224 -8.69 -31.21 -0.38
CA ALA A 224 -8.54 -31.59 -1.79
C ALA A 224 -9.04 -33.02 -2.08
N THR A 225 -9.06 -33.89 -1.07
CA THR A 225 -9.64 -35.25 -1.13
C THR A 225 -11.05 -35.35 -0.52
N GLY A 226 -11.58 -34.25 0.04
CA GLY A 226 -12.86 -34.20 0.75
C GLY A 226 -14.10 -34.21 -0.17
N PRO A 227 -15.32 -34.40 0.38
CA PRO A 227 -16.53 -34.61 -0.40
C PRO A 227 -17.02 -33.37 -1.17
N SER A 228 -16.79 -32.15 -0.65
CA SER A 228 -17.28 -30.90 -1.26
C SER A 228 -16.44 -30.50 -2.48
N ALA A 229 -17.01 -30.63 -3.68
CA ALA A 229 -16.31 -30.33 -4.93
C ALA A 229 -15.79 -28.87 -5.03
N PRO A 230 -16.55 -27.82 -4.63
CA PRO A 230 -16.03 -26.45 -4.62
C PRO A 230 -14.84 -26.27 -3.65
N ARG A 231 -14.86 -26.93 -2.48
CA ARG A 231 -13.72 -26.91 -1.56
C ARG A 231 -12.52 -27.68 -2.12
N ARG A 232 -12.71 -28.80 -2.83
CA ARG A 232 -11.60 -29.50 -3.51
C ARG A 232 -10.87 -28.59 -4.49
N VAL A 233 -11.59 -27.92 -5.39
CA VAL A 233 -11.00 -27.00 -6.39
C VAL A 233 -10.23 -25.88 -5.70
N ARG A 234 -10.82 -25.25 -4.66
CA ARG A 234 -10.13 -24.18 -3.91
C ARG A 234 -8.90 -24.69 -3.15
N ALA A 235 -8.93 -25.90 -2.61
CA ALA A 235 -7.77 -26.50 -1.94
C ALA A 235 -6.63 -26.79 -2.93
N VAL A 236 -6.92 -27.27 -4.14
CA VAL A 236 -5.90 -27.49 -5.18
C VAL A 236 -5.23 -26.17 -5.62
N PHE A 237 -5.98 -25.07 -5.70
CA PHE A 237 -5.40 -23.73 -5.87
C PHE A 237 -4.49 -23.35 -4.70
N TRP A 238 -4.97 -23.48 -3.45
CA TRP A 238 -4.19 -23.10 -2.28
C TRP A 238 -2.90 -23.94 -2.16
N LEU A 239 -2.93 -25.23 -2.50
CA LEU A 239 -1.75 -26.09 -2.52
C LEU A 239 -0.67 -25.58 -3.48
N GLN A 240 -1.05 -25.10 -4.67
CA GLN A 240 -0.12 -24.46 -5.59
C GLN A 240 0.38 -23.12 -5.03
N ASN A 241 -0.49 -22.27 -4.49
CA ASN A 241 -0.07 -21.01 -3.90
C ASN A 241 0.92 -21.19 -2.73
N LEU A 242 0.69 -22.16 -1.82
CA LEU A 242 1.64 -22.47 -0.75
C LEU A 242 2.98 -22.96 -1.30
N ARG A 243 3.01 -23.63 -2.46
CA ARG A 243 4.24 -24.01 -3.15
C ARG A 243 4.95 -22.77 -3.72
N SER A 244 4.24 -21.86 -4.37
CA SER A 244 4.80 -20.59 -4.87
C SER A 244 5.42 -19.76 -3.74
N LEU A 245 4.71 -19.64 -2.60
CA LEU A 245 5.19 -18.94 -1.41
C LEU A 245 6.39 -19.64 -0.77
N GLN A 246 6.42 -20.97 -0.72
CA GLN A 246 7.56 -21.74 -0.22
C GLN A 246 8.80 -21.59 -1.13
N ALA A 247 8.62 -21.54 -2.45
CA ALA A 247 9.70 -21.28 -3.40
C ALA A 247 10.26 -19.85 -3.25
N LEU A 248 9.39 -18.83 -3.19
CA LEU A 248 9.81 -17.43 -3.01
C LEU A 248 10.55 -17.20 -1.69
N ALA A 249 10.07 -17.80 -0.59
CA ALA A 249 10.73 -17.70 0.70
C ALA A 249 12.12 -18.35 0.72
N ARG A 250 12.35 -19.41 -0.07
CA ARG A 250 13.67 -20.04 -0.24
C ARG A 250 14.60 -19.17 -1.07
N ASP A 251 14.13 -18.68 -2.21
CA ASP A 251 14.87 -17.78 -3.10
C ASP A 251 15.36 -16.54 -2.33
N TYR A 252 14.43 -15.83 -1.69
CA TYR A 252 14.73 -14.64 -0.90
C TYR A 252 15.57 -14.88 0.37
N ALA A 253 15.68 -16.13 0.83
CA ALA A 253 16.54 -16.51 1.96
C ALA A 253 17.93 -17.00 1.52
N HIS A 254 18.09 -17.41 0.25
CA HIS A 254 19.33 -17.97 -0.29
C HIS A 254 20.07 -16.99 -1.20
N ASN A 255 19.38 -16.48 -2.23
CA ASN A 255 19.91 -15.54 -3.21
C ASN A 255 19.89 -14.10 -2.69
N ASP A 256 18.93 -13.78 -1.79
CA ASP A 256 18.80 -12.49 -1.11
C ASP A 256 18.89 -11.28 -2.08
N PRO A 257 18.12 -11.28 -3.20
CA PRO A 257 18.39 -10.43 -4.36
C PRO A 257 18.38 -8.94 -4.02
N SER A 258 17.47 -8.52 -3.14
CA SER A 258 17.35 -7.14 -2.63
C SER A 258 18.54 -6.63 -1.82
N ALA A 259 19.46 -7.51 -1.38
CA ALA A 259 20.69 -7.13 -0.70
C ALA A 259 21.89 -6.95 -1.67
N LYS A 260 21.73 -7.30 -2.94
CA LYS A 260 22.75 -7.18 -4.00
C LYS A 260 22.63 -5.84 -4.72
N SER A 261 23.76 -5.29 -5.15
CA SER A 261 23.80 -4.41 -6.33
C SER A 261 23.79 -5.26 -7.61
N GLY A 262 23.45 -4.72 -8.77
CA GLY A 262 23.43 -5.55 -10.00
C GLY A 262 24.81 -6.01 -10.48
N ALA A 263 25.89 -5.42 -9.98
CA ALA A 263 27.25 -5.95 -10.15
C ALA A 263 27.53 -7.20 -9.27
N GLU A 264 26.65 -7.50 -8.32
CA GLU A 264 26.63 -8.71 -7.47
C GLU A 264 25.43 -9.64 -7.81
N PHE A 265 24.47 -9.16 -8.59
CA PHE A 265 23.33 -9.92 -9.09
C PHE A 265 23.72 -10.69 -10.35
N THR A 266 23.26 -11.92 -10.45
CA THR A 266 23.52 -12.81 -11.56
C THR A 266 22.22 -13.34 -12.14
N ALA A 267 22.20 -13.73 -13.41
CA ALA A 267 21.05 -14.37 -14.01
C ALA A 267 20.65 -15.67 -13.29
N THR A 268 21.58 -16.31 -12.58
CA THR A 268 21.26 -17.47 -11.73
C THR A 268 20.41 -17.14 -10.51
N ASP A 269 20.37 -15.88 -10.06
CA ASP A 269 19.48 -15.40 -9.00
C ASP A 269 18.02 -15.34 -9.43
N SER A 270 17.73 -15.13 -10.73
CA SER A 270 16.36 -15.15 -11.27
C SER A 270 15.82 -16.57 -11.49
N ASN A 271 16.69 -17.57 -11.71
CA ASN A 271 16.29 -18.94 -12.06
C ASN A 271 15.23 -19.57 -11.15
N PRO A 272 15.22 -19.37 -9.80
CA PRO A 272 14.15 -19.90 -8.94
C PRO A 272 12.79 -19.23 -9.13
N ARG A 273 12.76 -17.92 -9.44
CA ARG A 273 11.53 -17.19 -9.78
C ARG A 273 10.96 -17.75 -11.07
N ASP A 274 11.74 -17.77 -12.14
CA ASP A 274 11.34 -18.29 -13.46
C ASP A 274 10.87 -19.75 -13.44
N ALA A 275 11.57 -20.63 -12.72
CA ALA A 275 11.14 -22.01 -12.53
C ALA A 275 9.77 -22.11 -11.85
N GLN A 276 9.49 -21.25 -10.87
CA GLN A 276 8.18 -21.21 -10.21
C GLN A 276 7.11 -20.51 -11.06
N MET A 277 7.47 -19.54 -11.92
CA MET A 277 6.56 -18.95 -12.90
C MET A 277 6.11 -19.98 -13.94
N ALA A 278 7.04 -20.76 -14.48
CA ALA A 278 6.74 -21.87 -15.37
C ALA A 278 5.82 -22.90 -14.70
N ASP A 279 6.12 -23.32 -13.47
CA ASP A 279 5.31 -24.28 -12.74
C ASP A 279 3.90 -23.74 -12.41
N ASN A 280 3.76 -22.45 -12.12
CA ASN A 280 2.47 -21.78 -11.92
C ASN A 280 1.61 -21.76 -13.20
N LEU A 281 2.20 -21.37 -14.35
CA LEU A 281 1.50 -21.39 -15.65
C LEU A 281 1.14 -22.82 -16.08
N LEU A 282 2.07 -23.77 -15.94
CA LEU A 282 1.82 -25.17 -16.24
C LEU A 282 0.79 -25.79 -15.29
N TRP A 283 0.71 -25.36 -14.03
CA TRP A 283 -0.39 -25.74 -13.13
C TRP A 283 -1.73 -25.20 -13.63
N TYR A 284 -1.80 -23.94 -14.04
CA TYR A 284 -3.02 -23.33 -14.58
C TYR A 284 -3.50 -24.07 -15.84
N LEU A 285 -2.59 -24.35 -16.78
CA LEU A 285 -2.86 -25.10 -18.00
C LEU A 285 -3.29 -26.57 -17.74
N ARG A 286 -2.94 -27.15 -16.58
CA ARG A 286 -3.48 -28.45 -16.12
C ARG A 286 -4.89 -28.33 -15.52
N GLN A 287 -5.20 -27.25 -14.79
CA GLN A 287 -6.55 -27.02 -14.26
C GLN A 287 -7.55 -26.58 -15.34
N HIS A 288 -7.06 -25.93 -16.40
CA HIS A 288 -7.86 -25.41 -17.51
C HIS A 288 -7.37 -25.97 -18.86
N PRO A 289 -7.60 -27.27 -19.19
CA PRO A 289 -7.10 -27.90 -20.42
C PRO A 289 -7.51 -27.18 -21.72
N GLN A 290 -8.67 -26.52 -21.73
CA GLN A 290 -9.21 -25.77 -22.87
C GLN A 290 -8.80 -24.27 -22.89
N ALA A 291 -7.95 -23.83 -21.96
CA ALA A 291 -7.42 -22.46 -21.98
C ALA A 291 -6.35 -22.29 -23.06
N LYS A 292 -6.49 -21.22 -23.86
CA LYS A 292 -5.44 -20.64 -24.70
C LYS A 292 -5.00 -19.34 -24.06
N VAL A 293 -3.73 -19.25 -23.64
CA VAL A 293 -3.23 -18.22 -22.72
C VAL A 293 -2.26 -17.27 -23.43
N VAL A 294 -2.49 -15.96 -23.31
CA VAL A 294 -1.52 -14.93 -23.70
C VAL A 294 -0.75 -14.48 -22.47
N CYS A 295 0.56 -14.69 -22.42
CA CYS A 295 1.41 -14.25 -21.32
C CYS A 295 1.93 -12.83 -21.57
N TRP A 296 1.82 -11.94 -20.59
CA TRP A 296 2.29 -10.57 -20.61
C TRP A 296 3.35 -10.39 -19.52
N GLY A 297 4.57 -10.05 -19.93
CA GLY A 297 5.72 -9.82 -19.04
C GLY A 297 6.95 -9.38 -19.84
N ALA A 298 8.09 -9.25 -19.17
CA ALA A 298 9.36 -8.91 -19.80
C ALA A 298 9.85 -10.05 -20.72
N LEU A 299 10.46 -9.69 -21.87
CA LEU A 299 10.97 -10.67 -22.83
C LEU A 299 12.01 -11.64 -22.24
N PRO A 300 12.93 -11.24 -21.34
CA PRO A 300 13.87 -12.18 -20.71
C PRO A 300 13.20 -13.36 -20.01
N HIS A 301 12.12 -13.16 -19.25
CA HIS A 301 11.38 -14.26 -18.59
C HIS A 301 10.65 -15.14 -19.62
N LEU A 302 10.10 -14.51 -20.66
CA LEU A 302 9.29 -15.17 -21.68
C LEU A 302 10.10 -15.83 -22.81
N ALA A 303 11.42 -15.63 -22.84
CA ALA A 303 12.33 -16.23 -23.81
C ALA A 303 12.39 -17.76 -23.73
N ASN A 304 12.65 -18.42 -24.85
CA ASN A 304 12.81 -19.88 -24.90
C ASN A 304 14.14 -20.33 -24.30
N LYS A 305 15.30 -20.07 -24.94
CA LYS A 305 16.59 -20.56 -24.42
C LYS A 305 17.80 -19.77 -24.93
N PHE A 306 18.97 -20.03 -24.34
CA PHE A 306 20.18 -19.19 -24.50
C PHE A 306 21.48 -19.96 -24.78
N GLU A 307 21.49 -21.29 -24.94
CA GLU A 307 22.74 -22.08 -24.93
C GLU A 307 23.74 -21.70 -26.04
N GLY A 308 23.28 -21.16 -27.17
CA GLY A 308 24.12 -20.73 -28.30
C GLY A 308 24.65 -19.29 -28.23
N PHE A 309 24.35 -18.54 -27.17
CA PHE A 309 24.81 -17.15 -27.02
C PHE A 309 26.28 -17.12 -26.58
N ALA A 310 27.07 -16.20 -27.12
CA ALA A 310 28.49 -16.07 -26.74
C ALA A 310 28.64 -15.73 -25.25
N ASP A 311 27.74 -14.88 -24.77
CA ASP A 311 27.54 -14.47 -23.39
C ASP A 311 27.47 -15.67 -22.43
N ALA A 312 28.28 -15.66 -21.36
CA ALA A 312 28.32 -16.74 -20.38
C ALA A 312 27.20 -16.66 -19.33
N GLU A 313 26.67 -15.45 -19.12
CA GLU A 313 25.68 -15.15 -18.10
C GLU A 313 24.26 -15.43 -18.61
N LEU A 314 23.95 -15.02 -19.85
CA LEU A 314 22.72 -15.46 -20.52
C LEU A 314 22.66 -16.99 -20.64
N ARG A 315 23.81 -17.66 -20.86
CA ARG A 315 23.91 -19.13 -20.83
C ARG A 315 23.70 -19.75 -19.45
N SER A 316 23.80 -18.99 -18.35
CA SER A 316 23.46 -19.44 -17.00
C SER A 316 21.96 -19.27 -16.66
N TYR A 317 21.27 -18.41 -17.40
CA TYR A 317 19.86 -18.08 -17.20
C TYR A 317 18.90 -19.19 -17.70
N ARG A 318 17.81 -19.43 -16.97
CA ARG A 318 16.79 -20.46 -17.24
C ARG A 318 15.41 -19.81 -17.19
N PRO A 319 14.98 -19.13 -18.28
CA PRO A 319 13.75 -18.35 -18.32
C PRO A 319 12.51 -19.25 -18.23
N MET A 320 11.37 -18.70 -17.77
CA MET A 320 10.13 -19.48 -17.66
C MET A 320 9.69 -20.05 -19.02
N GLY A 321 9.93 -19.32 -20.11
CA GLY A 321 9.64 -19.78 -21.47
C GLY A 321 10.32 -21.11 -21.82
N GLN A 322 11.56 -21.34 -21.35
CA GLN A 322 12.29 -22.60 -21.54
C GLN A 322 11.50 -23.79 -21.00
N ALA A 323 11.11 -23.72 -19.73
CA ALA A 323 10.44 -24.80 -19.04
C ALA A 323 9.02 -25.02 -19.56
N VAL A 324 8.34 -23.96 -20.03
CA VAL A 324 7.00 -24.04 -20.62
C VAL A 324 7.03 -24.66 -22.02
N LYS A 325 7.94 -24.21 -22.91
CA LYS A 325 8.11 -24.76 -24.27
C LYS A 325 8.65 -26.20 -24.23
N ALA A 326 9.51 -26.54 -23.27
CA ALA A 326 9.93 -27.93 -23.02
C ALA A 326 8.80 -28.84 -22.49
N ALA A 327 7.88 -28.32 -21.67
CA ALA A 327 6.80 -29.11 -21.08
C ALA A 327 5.55 -29.26 -21.97
N LEU A 328 5.35 -28.37 -22.95
CA LEU A 328 4.20 -28.37 -23.86
C LEU A 328 4.54 -28.81 -25.29
N GLY A 329 5.81 -28.78 -25.68
CA GLY A 329 6.28 -28.99 -27.05
C GLY A 329 6.52 -27.66 -27.80
N PRO A 330 7.37 -27.67 -28.84
CA PRO A 330 7.83 -26.43 -29.49
C PRO A 330 6.68 -25.65 -30.15
N ASP A 331 5.76 -26.34 -30.83
CA ASP A 331 4.66 -25.71 -31.58
C ASP A 331 3.50 -25.24 -30.68
N ALA A 332 3.48 -25.69 -29.42
CA ALA A 332 2.44 -25.30 -28.45
C ALA A 332 2.69 -23.92 -27.83
N VAL A 333 3.87 -23.32 -28.03
CA VAL A 333 4.32 -22.08 -27.38
C VAL A 333 5.00 -21.16 -28.40
N TYR A 334 4.43 -19.97 -28.62
CA TYR A 334 4.98 -18.96 -29.51
C TYR A 334 5.50 -17.74 -28.73
N VAL A 335 6.75 -17.33 -28.94
CA VAL A 335 7.39 -16.19 -28.26
C VAL A 335 7.50 -15.00 -29.21
N LEU A 336 6.78 -13.93 -28.91
CA LEU A 336 6.80 -12.65 -29.62
C LEU A 336 7.50 -11.59 -28.77
N GLY A 337 8.64 -11.09 -29.23
CA GLY A 337 9.28 -9.92 -28.64
C GLY A 337 8.93 -8.62 -29.36
N THR A 338 9.34 -7.48 -28.80
CA THR A 338 9.37 -6.19 -29.51
C THR A 338 10.79 -5.62 -29.59
N LEU A 339 11.07 -4.82 -30.63
CA LEU A 339 12.33 -4.10 -30.83
C LEU A 339 12.07 -2.60 -31.00
N ALA A 340 13.06 -1.76 -30.71
CA ALA A 340 12.98 -0.31 -30.98
C ALA A 340 14.19 0.21 -31.77
N GLY A 341 13.94 1.06 -32.76
CA GLY A 341 15.01 1.72 -33.53
C GLY A 341 15.50 3.06 -32.95
N SER A 342 14.67 3.74 -32.15
CA SER A 342 14.96 5.08 -31.62
C SER A 342 13.96 5.47 -30.50
N GLY A 343 14.14 6.64 -29.91
CA GLY A 343 13.19 7.24 -28.97
C GLY A 343 13.64 7.12 -27.51
N SER A 344 12.68 7.13 -26.58
CA SER A 344 12.96 7.10 -25.15
C SER A 344 11.97 6.26 -24.34
N TYR A 345 12.39 5.88 -23.14
CA TYR A 345 11.68 4.96 -22.26
C TYR A 345 11.88 5.32 -20.78
N GLN A 346 10.95 4.92 -19.91
CA GLN A 346 10.98 5.24 -18.48
C GLN A 346 11.64 4.14 -17.65
N ASN A 347 12.84 4.40 -17.12
CA ASN A 347 13.54 3.51 -16.20
C ASN A 347 14.33 4.32 -15.14
N PHE A 348 13.76 4.45 -13.93
CA PHE A 348 14.20 5.37 -12.85
C PHE A 348 14.32 6.87 -13.24
N GLY A 349 13.72 7.24 -14.37
CA GLY A 349 13.86 8.51 -15.08
C GLY A 349 13.74 8.23 -16.58
N GLU A 350 13.66 9.26 -17.42
CA GLU A 350 13.67 9.06 -18.86
C GLU A 350 15.09 8.67 -19.33
N GLN A 351 15.17 7.60 -20.12
CA GLN A 351 16.39 7.13 -20.77
C GLN A 351 16.18 7.06 -22.28
N GLN A 352 17.24 7.29 -23.06
CA GLN A 352 17.19 7.25 -24.52
C GLN A 352 17.51 5.83 -25.02
N VAL A 353 16.83 5.40 -26.08
CA VAL A 353 17.22 4.19 -26.82
C VAL A 353 18.55 4.48 -27.55
N PRO A 354 19.59 3.65 -27.37
CA PRO A 354 20.87 3.84 -28.04
C PRO A 354 20.73 3.61 -29.55
N THR A 355 21.45 4.39 -30.35
CA THR A 355 21.51 4.22 -31.80
C THR A 355 21.98 2.79 -32.15
N PRO A 356 21.19 2.00 -32.90
CA PRO A 356 21.59 0.65 -33.28
C PRO A 356 22.88 0.62 -34.11
N ALA A 357 23.80 -0.27 -33.76
CA ALA A 357 25.05 -0.45 -34.50
C ALA A 357 24.79 -1.06 -35.89
N ALA A 358 25.58 -0.70 -36.90
CA ALA A 358 25.47 -1.29 -38.24
C ALA A 358 25.65 -2.82 -38.20
N GLY A 359 24.77 -3.56 -38.89
CA GLY A 359 24.72 -5.02 -38.81
C GLY A 359 23.99 -5.58 -37.57
N SER A 360 23.29 -4.75 -36.81
CA SER A 360 22.24 -5.20 -35.89
C SER A 360 20.89 -5.29 -36.61
N LEU A 361 20.00 -6.15 -36.11
CA LEU A 361 18.66 -6.34 -36.68
C LEU A 361 17.86 -5.03 -36.73
N GLU A 362 17.98 -4.19 -35.70
CA GLU A 362 17.32 -2.89 -35.63
C GLU A 362 17.89 -1.88 -36.62
N ALA A 363 19.19 -1.92 -36.93
CA ALA A 363 19.77 -1.08 -37.97
C ALA A 363 19.27 -1.50 -39.37
N ASP A 364 19.22 -2.80 -39.64
CA ASP A 364 18.69 -3.35 -40.90
C ASP A 364 17.19 -3.03 -41.07
N LEU A 365 16.40 -3.10 -39.99
CA LEU A 365 14.97 -2.75 -39.99
C LEU A 365 14.73 -1.24 -40.12
N LEU A 366 15.54 -0.40 -39.47
CA LEU A 366 15.52 1.06 -39.64
C LEU A 366 15.76 1.45 -41.11
N ALA A 367 16.69 0.78 -41.79
CA ALA A 367 17.02 1.03 -43.19
C ALA A 367 15.85 0.76 -44.16
N GLN A 368 14.89 -0.11 -43.78
CA GLN A 368 13.67 -0.35 -44.56
C GLN A 368 12.61 0.76 -44.40
N GLY A 369 12.79 1.69 -43.45
CA GLY A 369 11.98 2.90 -43.31
C GLY A 369 10.58 2.74 -42.69
N HIS A 370 10.06 1.52 -42.57
CA HIS A 370 8.76 1.21 -41.95
C HIS A 370 8.64 1.78 -40.52
N ASN A 371 7.45 2.29 -40.17
CA ASN A 371 7.17 2.74 -38.80
C ASN A 371 6.96 1.57 -37.85
N TYR A 372 6.24 0.53 -38.30
CA TYR A 372 6.06 -0.74 -37.61
C TYR A 372 6.25 -1.89 -38.60
N ALA A 373 6.99 -2.91 -38.20
CA ALA A 373 7.27 -4.09 -39.03
C ALA A 373 7.40 -5.34 -38.16
N PHE A 374 6.87 -6.47 -38.62
CA PHE A 374 7.14 -7.78 -38.03
C PHE A 374 8.16 -8.55 -38.85
N VAL A 375 9.03 -9.31 -38.19
CA VAL A 375 9.99 -10.26 -38.79
C VAL A 375 9.88 -11.63 -38.12
N SER A 376 9.75 -12.71 -38.90
CA SER A 376 9.77 -14.08 -38.37
C SER A 376 11.22 -14.54 -38.23
N LEU A 377 11.64 -14.84 -37.00
CA LEU A 377 12.98 -15.39 -36.80
C LEU A 377 12.99 -16.90 -37.10
N LYS A 378 11.93 -17.62 -36.73
CA LYS A 378 11.83 -19.07 -36.93
C LYS A 378 11.75 -19.50 -38.41
N HIS A 379 11.21 -18.65 -39.30
CA HIS A 379 11.07 -18.96 -40.72
C HIS A 379 12.22 -18.36 -41.55
N ASP A 380 12.49 -17.06 -41.43
CA ASP A 380 13.43 -16.37 -42.33
C ASP A 380 14.90 -16.43 -41.86
N LEU A 381 15.11 -16.53 -40.53
CA LEU A 381 16.42 -16.41 -39.88
C LEU A 381 16.79 -17.58 -38.93
N PRO A 382 16.43 -18.86 -39.20
CA PRO A 382 16.75 -19.98 -38.31
C PRO A 382 18.26 -20.19 -38.16
N GLY A 383 18.72 -20.31 -36.92
CA GLY A 383 20.13 -20.56 -36.57
C GLY A 383 21.13 -19.46 -36.94
N ARG A 384 20.67 -18.28 -37.41
CA ARG A 384 21.56 -17.16 -37.74
C ARG A 384 22.03 -16.45 -36.47
N GLN A 385 23.34 -16.21 -36.37
CA GLN A 385 23.88 -15.27 -35.38
C GLN A 385 23.44 -13.85 -35.74
N LEU A 386 22.57 -13.27 -34.91
CA LEU A 386 22.09 -11.90 -35.04
C LEU A 386 22.52 -11.10 -33.81
N THR A 387 22.81 -9.81 -33.98
CA THR A 387 22.93 -8.86 -32.88
C THR A 387 21.63 -8.08 -32.78
N THR A 388 21.00 -8.08 -31.60
CA THR A 388 19.80 -7.27 -31.31
C THR A 388 19.96 -6.55 -29.98
N TYR A 389 19.08 -5.58 -29.73
CA TYR A 389 18.97 -4.77 -28.52
C TYR A 389 17.74 -5.16 -27.68
N ALA A 390 17.18 -6.36 -27.91
CA ALA A 390 15.90 -6.82 -27.36
C ALA A 390 15.85 -6.99 -25.82
N PHE A 391 16.99 -6.95 -25.13
CA PHE A 391 17.09 -7.00 -23.67
C PHE A 391 17.67 -5.68 -23.13
N GLU A 392 16.83 -4.87 -22.48
CA GLU A 392 17.23 -3.60 -21.84
C GLU A 392 18.05 -2.66 -22.73
N TYR A 393 17.86 -2.72 -24.05
CA TYR A 393 18.65 -2.00 -25.04
C TYR A 393 20.18 -2.22 -24.95
N LYS A 394 20.60 -3.41 -24.54
CA LYS A 394 21.99 -3.87 -24.58
C LYS A 394 22.22 -4.71 -25.86
N PRO A 395 23.28 -4.46 -26.65
CA PRO A 395 23.56 -5.26 -27.84
C PRO A 395 24.01 -6.68 -27.46
N VAL A 396 23.25 -7.68 -27.89
CA VAL A 396 23.47 -9.10 -27.57
C VAL A 396 23.47 -9.93 -28.85
N THR A 397 24.56 -10.68 -29.07
CA THR A 397 24.76 -11.53 -30.24
C THR A 397 24.50 -13.01 -29.94
N GLY A 398 23.60 -13.65 -30.69
CA GLY A 398 23.28 -15.07 -30.55
C GLY A 398 22.32 -15.59 -31.63
N PRO A 399 21.98 -16.90 -31.60
CA PRO A 399 21.00 -17.50 -32.50
C PRO A 399 19.59 -17.15 -32.03
N TRP A 400 19.15 -15.91 -32.25
CA TRP A 400 17.92 -15.37 -31.68
C TRP A 400 16.64 -16.12 -32.05
N SER A 401 16.64 -16.84 -33.18
CA SER A 401 15.57 -17.76 -33.61
C SER A 401 15.40 -19.00 -32.72
N GLU A 402 16.37 -19.31 -31.86
CA GLU A 402 16.20 -20.32 -30.79
C GLU A 402 15.57 -19.72 -29.51
N THR A 403 15.56 -18.40 -29.38
CA THR A 403 15.14 -17.66 -28.17
C THR A 403 13.75 -17.05 -28.32
N VAL A 404 13.45 -16.51 -29.50
CA VAL A 404 12.25 -15.76 -29.84
C VAL A 404 11.78 -16.21 -31.23
N ASP A 405 10.50 -16.53 -31.39
CA ASP A 405 9.97 -17.04 -32.67
C ASP A 405 9.82 -15.91 -33.70
N GLY A 406 9.47 -14.69 -33.27
CA GLY A 406 9.45 -13.48 -34.11
C GLY A 406 9.43 -12.16 -33.33
N PHE A 407 9.68 -11.05 -34.02
CA PHE A 407 9.77 -9.71 -33.41
C PHE A 407 8.84 -8.70 -34.08
N LEU A 408 8.16 -7.87 -33.27
CA LEU A 408 7.51 -6.63 -33.73
C LEU A 408 8.44 -5.43 -33.47
N PHE A 409 8.97 -4.84 -34.53
CA PHE A 409 9.81 -3.65 -34.49
C PHE A 409 8.98 -2.37 -34.55
N LEU A 410 9.31 -1.44 -33.64
CA LEU A 410 8.80 -0.07 -33.61
C LEU A 410 9.96 0.88 -33.96
N LYS A 411 9.78 1.72 -34.98
CA LYS A 411 10.80 2.68 -35.42
C LYS A 411 11.22 3.66 -34.31
N THR A 412 10.27 4.03 -33.45
CA THR A 412 10.45 4.94 -32.32
C THR A 412 9.57 4.47 -31.15
N VAL A 413 10.11 4.47 -29.93
CA VAL A 413 9.34 4.28 -28.69
C VAL A 413 9.25 5.57 -27.88
N ASN A 414 8.25 5.64 -27.00
CA ASN A 414 8.06 6.74 -26.07
C ASN A 414 7.77 6.22 -24.64
N PRO A 415 8.06 7.01 -23.59
CA PRO A 415 7.66 6.69 -22.23
C PRO A 415 6.13 6.51 -22.09
N PRO A 416 5.66 5.69 -21.13
CA PRO A 416 4.23 5.57 -20.81
C PRO A 416 3.70 6.83 -20.11
N HIS A 417 2.46 7.19 -20.43
CA HIS A 417 1.78 8.32 -19.81
C HIS A 417 1.02 7.89 -18.55
N PRO A 418 0.95 8.71 -17.49
CA PRO A 418 0.12 8.40 -16.33
C PRO A 418 -1.36 8.24 -16.67
N ALA A 419 -2.02 7.23 -16.08
CA ALA A 419 -3.45 7.05 -16.17
C ALA A 419 -4.22 8.22 -15.52
N GLY A 420 -5.32 8.65 -16.14
CA GLY A 420 -6.17 9.75 -15.65
C GLY A 420 -5.75 11.16 -16.10
N GLY A 421 -4.81 11.28 -17.03
CA GLY A 421 -4.33 12.58 -17.57
C GLY A 421 -5.26 13.29 -18.57
N GLU A 422 -6.58 13.09 -18.47
CA GLU A 422 -7.61 13.78 -19.27
C GLU A 422 -8.79 14.15 -18.37
N THR A 423 -9.16 15.43 -18.34
CA THR A 423 -10.30 15.96 -17.58
C THR A 423 -11.61 15.76 -18.37
N PRO A 424 -12.54 14.89 -17.93
CA PRO A 424 -13.82 14.75 -18.60
C PRO A 424 -14.70 15.97 -18.32
N SER A 425 -15.32 16.53 -19.34
CA SER A 425 -16.26 17.64 -19.18
C SER A 425 -17.58 17.17 -18.54
N THR A 426 -18.06 17.94 -17.56
CA THR A 426 -19.20 17.58 -16.70
C THR A 426 -20.53 17.54 -17.45
N PRO A 427 -21.26 16.40 -17.50
CA PRO A 427 -22.67 16.38 -17.89
C PRO A 427 -23.55 16.98 -16.78
N PRO A 428 -24.62 17.72 -17.10
CA PRO A 428 -25.47 18.37 -16.10
C PRO A 428 -26.25 17.36 -15.24
N ALA A 429 -26.49 17.73 -13.98
CA ALA A 429 -27.18 16.89 -13.01
C ALA A 429 -28.70 16.77 -13.25
N ALA A 430 -29.27 15.61 -12.93
CA ALA A 430 -30.71 15.39 -12.87
C ALA A 430 -31.18 15.31 -11.39
N GLU A 431 -32.35 15.86 -11.10
CA GLU A 431 -32.88 15.97 -9.74
C GLU A 431 -33.45 14.66 -9.19
N ALA A 432 -33.47 14.50 -7.86
CA ALA A 432 -34.06 13.35 -7.17
C ALA A 432 -34.98 13.81 -6.02
N ALA A 433 -36.26 13.41 -6.09
CA ALA A 433 -37.27 13.70 -5.07
C ALA A 433 -37.27 12.65 -3.92
N PRO A 434 -37.78 12.99 -2.71
CA PRO A 434 -37.44 12.28 -1.48
C PRO A 434 -38.30 11.03 -1.15
N ALA A 435 -37.73 10.20 -0.27
CA ALA A 435 -38.28 8.90 0.15
C ALA A 435 -39.39 8.96 1.23
N ARG A 436 -40.05 7.81 1.45
CA ARG A 436 -40.88 7.54 2.64
C ARG A 436 -40.55 6.18 3.27
N LEU A 437 -40.57 6.14 4.60
CA LEU A 437 -40.67 4.93 5.45
C LEU A 437 -42.00 5.04 6.22
N PRO A 438 -42.62 3.93 6.68
CA PRO A 438 -42.39 3.51 8.07
C PRO A 438 -42.54 1.99 8.34
N GLY A 439 -42.15 1.55 9.55
CA GLY A 439 -42.47 0.20 10.06
C GLY A 439 -41.68 -0.16 11.33
N ARG A 440 -42.33 -0.11 12.51
CA ARG A 440 -41.80 -0.62 13.80
C ARG A 440 -42.37 -2.01 14.11
N LEU A 441 -41.70 -2.79 14.96
CA LEU A 441 -42.30 -3.35 16.19
C LEU A 441 -41.22 -3.90 17.16
N THR A 442 -41.65 -4.35 18.35
CA THR A 442 -40.84 -4.60 19.57
C THR A 442 -41.32 -5.91 20.28
N PRO A 443 -40.97 -6.24 21.55
CA PRO A 443 -39.64 -6.55 22.09
C PRO A 443 -39.57 -7.83 22.99
N ALA A 444 -38.34 -8.17 23.45
CA ALA A 444 -37.98 -8.74 24.78
C ALA A 444 -38.37 -10.17 25.24
N THR A 445 -37.41 -10.88 25.86
CA THR A 445 -37.49 -11.50 27.21
C THR A 445 -36.10 -12.04 27.70
N ARG A 446 -36.01 -12.48 28.96
CA ARG A 446 -34.80 -12.82 29.81
C ARG A 446 -35.30 -13.67 31.03
N PRO A 447 -34.51 -14.07 32.05
CA PRO A 447 -33.17 -14.71 32.17
C PRO A 447 -33.23 -15.95 33.14
N MET A 448 -32.09 -16.38 33.77
CA MET A 448 -31.88 -17.05 35.11
C MET A 448 -30.75 -18.12 35.08
N ALA A 449 -30.09 -18.60 36.16
CA ALA A 449 -29.85 -18.22 37.58
C ALA A 449 -28.90 -19.28 38.25
N THR A 450 -28.48 -19.29 39.54
CA THR A 450 -27.81 -18.35 40.49
C THR A 450 -27.28 -19.18 41.69
N ALA A 451 -26.03 -19.01 42.19
CA ALA A 451 -25.58 -19.54 43.50
C ALA A 451 -24.23 -18.95 44.00
N ASP A 452 -23.85 -19.02 45.29
CA ASP A 452 -24.56 -18.53 46.50
C ASP A 452 -23.59 -18.33 47.70
N GLY A 453 -24.06 -17.82 48.85
CA GLY A 453 -23.30 -17.81 50.12
C GLY A 453 -24.00 -17.13 51.31
N ALA A 454 -23.56 -17.46 52.53
CA ALA A 454 -24.33 -17.33 53.77
C ALA A 454 -24.75 -15.89 54.19
N THR A 455 -26.03 -15.74 54.51
CA THR A 455 -26.73 -14.46 54.63
C THR A 455 -26.77 -13.88 56.05
N ARG A 456 -26.73 -12.56 56.13
CA ARG A 456 -26.95 -11.66 57.28
C ARG A 456 -27.86 -10.52 56.86
N LEU A 457 -28.47 -9.82 57.83
CA LEU A 457 -29.36 -8.69 57.57
C LEU A 457 -28.71 -7.36 57.95
N VAL A 458 -28.86 -6.35 57.08
CA VAL A 458 -28.50 -4.95 57.35
C VAL A 458 -29.75 -4.10 57.14
N SER A 459 -30.08 -3.22 58.10
CA SER A 459 -31.23 -2.32 57.98
C SER A 459 -30.95 -0.93 58.57
N GLY A 460 -31.57 0.08 57.97
CA GLY A 460 -31.32 1.47 58.33
C GLY A 460 -32.23 2.46 57.62
N THR A 461 -31.93 3.75 57.79
CA THR A 461 -32.60 4.87 57.12
C THR A 461 -31.55 5.74 56.42
N VAL A 462 -31.82 6.11 55.17
CA VAL A 462 -31.03 7.06 54.37
C VAL A 462 -31.62 8.45 54.53
N LEU A 463 -30.81 9.41 54.98
CA LEU A 463 -31.17 10.81 55.18
C LEU A 463 -30.26 11.72 54.35
N ASP A 464 -30.75 12.90 54.02
CA ASP A 464 -29.94 14.01 53.53
C ASP A 464 -29.08 14.55 54.69
N ARG A 465 -27.79 14.77 54.44
CA ARG A 465 -26.86 15.34 55.43
C ARG A 465 -27.13 16.82 55.72
N THR A 466 -27.66 17.56 54.74
CA THR A 466 -27.89 19.00 54.79
C THR A 466 -29.29 19.34 55.30
N THR A 467 -30.36 18.74 54.74
CA THR A 467 -31.74 19.03 55.19
C THR A 467 -32.22 18.13 56.33
N GLY A 468 -31.53 17.01 56.57
CA GLY A 468 -31.91 16.03 57.59
C GLY A 468 -33.13 15.15 57.24
N GLN A 469 -33.80 15.42 56.13
CA GLN A 469 -34.98 14.70 55.66
C GLN A 469 -34.61 13.31 55.09
N PRO A 470 -35.56 12.36 55.01
CA PRO A 470 -35.32 11.09 54.33
C PRO A 470 -34.98 11.26 52.85
N VAL A 471 -34.08 10.43 52.34
CA VAL A 471 -33.84 10.27 50.90
C VAL A 471 -34.67 9.07 50.43
N PRO A 472 -35.86 9.29 49.84
CA PRO A 472 -36.69 8.19 49.37
C PRO A 472 -36.01 7.49 48.19
N PHE A 473 -36.26 6.19 48.04
CA PHE A 473 -35.81 5.40 46.89
C PHE A 473 -34.29 5.36 46.65
N ALA A 474 -33.48 5.67 47.66
CA ALA A 474 -32.04 5.43 47.63
C ALA A 474 -31.76 3.94 47.34
N THR A 475 -30.83 3.67 46.42
CA THR A 475 -30.38 2.32 46.10
C THR A 475 -29.39 1.86 47.17
N VAL A 476 -29.57 0.65 47.68
CA VAL A 476 -28.68 0.03 48.66
C VAL A 476 -28.28 -1.34 48.13
N ALA A 477 -27.02 -1.51 47.73
CA ALA A 477 -26.56 -2.69 47.01
C ALA A 477 -25.21 -3.22 47.51
N VAL A 478 -24.96 -4.51 47.31
CA VAL A 478 -23.64 -5.12 47.38
C VAL A 478 -23.13 -5.27 45.94
N PRO A 479 -22.18 -4.43 45.48
CA PRO A 479 -21.77 -4.42 44.08
C PRO A 479 -21.20 -5.77 43.60
N VAL A 480 -20.47 -6.49 44.48
CA VAL A 480 -19.81 -7.76 44.15
C VAL A 480 -20.80 -8.89 43.81
N ARG A 481 -21.97 -8.92 44.45
CA ARG A 481 -23.03 -9.92 44.18
C ARG A 481 -24.09 -9.43 43.19
N SER A 482 -24.07 -8.15 42.80
CA SER A 482 -25.17 -7.48 42.07
C SER A 482 -26.54 -7.58 42.77
N THR A 483 -26.56 -7.84 44.09
CA THR A 483 -27.77 -7.92 44.92
C THR A 483 -28.00 -6.59 45.63
N GLY A 484 -29.25 -6.13 45.67
CA GLY A 484 -29.60 -4.86 46.29
C GLY A 484 -31.08 -4.72 46.56
N THR A 485 -31.41 -3.65 47.27
CA THR A 485 -32.75 -3.20 47.63
C THR A 485 -32.87 -1.70 47.35
N VAL A 486 -34.09 -1.19 47.43
CA VAL A 486 -34.40 0.24 47.31
C VAL A 486 -35.06 0.69 48.61
N ALA A 487 -34.66 1.85 49.12
CA ALA A 487 -35.25 2.44 50.31
C ALA A 487 -36.71 2.87 50.08
N ASP A 488 -37.55 2.77 51.11
CA ASP A 488 -38.95 3.19 51.02
C ASP A 488 -39.10 4.74 50.92
N ALA A 489 -40.35 5.21 50.82
CA ALA A 489 -40.64 6.64 50.75
C ALA A 489 -40.27 7.43 52.04
N SER A 490 -39.94 6.73 53.13
CA SER A 490 -39.39 7.29 54.37
C SER A 490 -37.89 7.02 54.54
N GLY A 491 -37.20 6.66 53.44
CA GLY A 491 -35.76 6.41 53.37
C GLY A 491 -35.31 5.11 54.02
N ARG A 492 -36.22 4.23 54.47
CA ARG A 492 -35.84 3.01 55.21
C ARG A 492 -35.51 1.87 54.28
N PHE A 493 -34.46 1.12 54.59
CA PHE A 493 -34.02 -0.03 53.80
C PHE A 493 -33.77 -1.26 54.68
N ARG A 494 -33.86 -2.43 54.04
CA ARG A 494 -33.52 -3.74 54.61
C ARG A 494 -32.90 -4.59 53.50
N LEU A 495 -31.63 -4.94 53.63
CA LEU A 495 -30.87 -5.73 52.65
C LEU A 495 -30.28 -6.98 53.30
N GLU A 496 -30.22 -8.05 52.51
CA GLU A 496 -29.52 -9.29 52.83
C GLU A 496 -28.12 -9.29 52.19
N THR A 497 -27.10 -9.52 53.02
CA THR A 497 -25.67 -9.41 52.69
C THR A 497 -24.91 -10.58 53.31
N GLN A 498 -23.66 -10.82 52.92
CA GLN A 498 -22.76 -11.77 53.59
C GLN A 498 -21.85 -11.02 54.60
N ALA A 499 -21.06 -11.77 55.36
CA ALA A 499 -20.13 -11.20 56.33
C ALA A 499 -18.95 -10.50 55.63
N GLY A 500 -18.70 -9.23 55.95
CA GLY A 500 -17.58 -8.46 55.38
C GLY A 500 -17.82 -7.89 53.98
N GLU A 501 -19.04 -8.01 53.43
CA GLU A 501 -19.38 -7.36 52.16
C GLU A 501 -19.45 -5.84 52.30
N ASN A 502 -19.10 -5.12 51.22
CA ASN A 502 -19.28 -3.68 51.13
C ASN A 502 -20.66 -3.37 50.56
N VAL A 503 -21.48 -2.67 51.35
CA VAL A 503 -22.79 -2.14 50.96
C VAL A 503 -22.61 -0.70 50.50
N GLN A 504 -22.94 -0.42 49.24
CA GLN A 504 -22.98 0.93 48.69
C GLN A 504 -24.41 1.46 48.75
N ILE A 505 -24.57 2.67 49.31
CA ILE A 505 -25.80 3.45 49.33
C ILE A 505 -25.62 4.62 48.37
N SER A 506 -26.54 4.80 47.43
CA SER A 506 -26.52 5.89 46.46
C SER A 506 -27.92 6.42 46.16
N SER A 507 -28.02 7.68 45.76
CA SER A 507 -29.26 8.27 45.25
C SER A 507 -28.93 9.35 44.21
N ILE A 508 -29.86 9.63 43.30
CA ILE A 508 -29.67 10.61 42.23
C ILE A 508 -29.59 12.01 42.86
N GLY A 509 -28.52 12.75 42.55
CA GLY A 509 -28.22 14.05 43.16
C GLY A 509 -27.48 13.96 44.50
N TYR A 510 -26.88 12.81 44.84
CA TYR A 510 -26.10 12.62 46.07
C TYR A 510 -24.77 11.89 45.81
N GLU A 511 -23.78 12.13 46.67
CA GLU A 511 -22.54 11.34 46.70
C GLU A 511 -22.81 9.92 47.24
N PRO A 512 -22.28 8.86 46.59
CA PRO A 512 -22.47 7.48 47.07
C PRO A 512 -21.59 7.19 48.29
N VAL A 513 -22.17 6.54 49.30
CA VAL A 513 -21.48 6.16 50.54
C VAL A 513 -21.37 4.64 50.63
N THR A 514 -20.18 4.11 50.88
CA THR A 514 -19.93 2.68 51.07
C THR A 514 -19.68 2.37 52.55
N ILE A 515 -20.37 1.37 53.08
CA ILE A 515 -20.22 0.87 54.46
C ILE A 515 -19.96 -0.64 54.47
N ALA A 516 -19.24 -1.15 55.47
CA ALA A 516 -19.06 -2.58 55.65
C ALA A 516 -20.30 -3.23 56.30
N ALA A 517 -20.68 -4.43 55.87
CA ALA A 517 -21.80 -5.20 56.37
C ALA A 517 -21.53 -5.78 57.77
N ALA A 518 -21.58 -4.91 58.79
CA ALA A 518 -21.33 -5.26 60.19
C ALA A 518 -22.47 -6.07 60.86
N GLY A 519 -23.63 -6.24 60.20
CA GLY A 519 -24.79 -6.96 60.74
C GLY A 519 -25.62 -6.16 61.76
N THR A 520 -25.53 -4.82 61.72
CA THR A 520 -26.26 -3.92 62.63
C THR A 520 -27.62 -3.51 62.05
N SER A 521 -28.63 -3.49 62.91
CA SER A 521 -29.97 -2.97 62.63
C SER A 521 -30.14 -1.55 63.18
N GLY A 522 -30.70 -0.64 62.38
CA GLY A 522 -30.96 0.76 62.78
C GLY A 522 -29.87 1.76 62.36
N LEU A 523 -29.10 1.46 61.31
CA LEU A 523 -28.11 2.39 60.74
C LEU A 523 -28.78 3.68 60.26
N VAL A 524 -28.11 4.83 60.45
CA VAL A 524 -28.53 6.12 59.86
C VAL A 524 -27.44 6.58 58.91
N VAL A 525 -27.70 6.48 57.60
CA VAL A 525 -26.76 6.85 56.53
C VAL A 525 -27.08 8.25 56.05
N ARG A 526 -26.15 9.20 56.18
CA ARG A 526 -26.35 10.59 55.72
C ARG A 526 -25.60 10.84 54.42
N LEU A 527 -26.34 10.98 53.32
CA LEU A 527 -25.76 11.27 52.00
C LEU A 527 -25.53 12.79 51.83
N VAL A 528 -24.43 13.16 51.18
CA VAL A 528 -24.14 14.55 50.81
C VAL A 528 -24.84 14.89 49.49
N PRO A 529 -25.66 15.96 49.39
CA PRO A 529 -26.19 16.42 48.10
C PRO A 529 -25.05 16.79 47.14
N ALA A 530 -25.02 16.14 45.99
CA ALA A 530 -24.02 16.34 44.95
C ALA A 530 -24.60 17.18 43.82
N ALA A 531 -24.07 18.39 43.65
CA ALA A 531 -24.45 19.34 42.60
C ALA A 531 -23.91 18.91 41.22
N PHE A 532 -24.35 17.76 40.72
CA PHE A 532 -24.07 17.32 39.37
C PHE A 532 -24.75 18.25 38.37
N ALA A 533 -23.97 19.06 37.67
CA ALA A 533 -24.39 19.70 36.43
C ALA A 533 -24.59 18.61 35.36
N LEU A 534 -25.78 18.02 35.35
CA LEU A 534 -26.15 16.95 34.42
C LEU A 534 -26.14 17.49 32.99
N ALA A 535 -25.08 17.18 32.24
CA ALA A 535 -25.10 17.28 30.79
C ALA A 535 -26.29 16.48 30.26
N ALA A 536 -27.13 17.11 29.43
CA ALA A 536 -28.39 16.53 29.00
C ALA A 536 -28.16 15.17 28.32
N VAL A 537 -28.82 14.12 28.83
CA VAL A 537 -28.73 12.76 28.28
C VAL A 537 -29.53 12.70 26.97
N HIS A 538 -28.91 13.21 25.91
CA HIS A 538 -29.43 13.07 24.56
C HIS A 538 -29.38 11.60 24.14
N VAL A 539 -30.55 10.95 24.15
CA VAL A 539 -30.76 9.62 23.57
C VAL A 539 -30.60 9.72 22.05
N SER A 540 -29.36 9.70 21.60
CA SER A 540 -29.02 9.76 20.18
C SER A 540 -29.48 8.49 19.47
N ALA A 541 -30.32 8.64 18.44
CA ALA A 541 -30.68 7.55 17.54
C ALA A 541 -29.53 7.13 16.60
N GLN A 542 -28.34 7.76 16.72
CA GLN A 542 -27.18 7.42 15.92
C GLN A 542 -26.40 6.23 16.48
N SER A 543 -25.86 5.41 15.57
CA SER A 543 -25.07 4.22 15.90
C SER A 543 -23.74 4.56 16.59
N GLN A 544 -23.57 4.11 17.84
CA GLN A 544 -22.34 4.25 18.63
C GLN A 544 -21.21 3.25 18.27
N ASP A 545 -21.49 2.26 17.41
CA ASP A 545 -20.46 1.35 16.84
C ASP A 545 -19.37 2.16 16.10
N PRO A 546 -18.11 2.14 16.56
CA PRO A 546 -17.04 2.97 16.00
C PRO A 546 -16.65 2.57 14.57
N ARG A 547 -16.85 1.31 14.17
CA ARG A 547 -16.63 0.86 12.79
C ARG A 547 -17.72 1.41 11.87
N ARG A 548 -18.96 1.56 12.34
CA ARG A 548 -20.03 2.27 11.61
C ARG A 548 -19.80 3.78 11.57
N ILE A 549 -19.28 4.38 12.64
CA ILE A 549 -18.89 5.80 12.65
C ILE A 549 -17.80 6.06 11.62
N MET A 550 -16.68 5.33 11.65
CA MET A 550 -15.59 5.49 10.68
C MET A 550 -16.04 5.23 9.23
N LYS A 551 -16.94 4.27 8.98
CA LYS A 551 -17.56 4.07 7.66
C LYS A 551 -18.37 5.28 7.16
N LYS A 552 -18.91 6.10 8.06
CA LYS A 552 -19.57 7.37 7.70
C LYS A 552 -18.56 8.49 7.47
N VAL A 553 -17.54 8.63 8.31
CA VAL A 553 -16.44 9.60 8.14
C VAL A 553 -15.83 9.48 6.74
N ILE A 554 -15.45 8.26 6.34
CA ILE A 554 -14.82 8.00 5.04
C ILE A 554 -15.76 8.37 3.87
N ARG A 555 -17.07 8.09 3.99
CA ARG A 555 -18.06 8.44 2.96
C ARG A 555 -18.35 9.94 2.90
N ALA A 556 -18.34 10.63 4.03
CA ALA A 556 -18.45 12.07 4.11
C ALA A 556 -17.15 12.77 3.68
N GLY A 557 -16.03 12.06 3.56
CA GLY A 557 -14.74 12.60 3.13
C GLY A 557 -14.82 13.37 1.81
N GLU A 558 -15.45 12.78 0.78
CA GLU A 558 -15.59 13.36 -0.57
C GLU A 558 -16.37 14.69 -0.58
N THR A 559 -17.31 14.89 0.37
CA THR A 559 -18.04 16.16 0.54
C THR A 559 -17.35 17.12 1.49
N ASN A 560 -16.75 16.62 2.57
CA ASN A 560 -16.29 17.44 3.68
C ASN A 560 -14.91 18.07 3.43
N TYR A 561 -14.05 17.51 2.57
CA TYR A 561 -12.66 17.97 2.35
C TYR A 561 -12.39 18.40 0.91
N GLY A 562 -11.22 19.01 0.66
CA GLY A 562 -10.77 19.42 -0.69
C GLY A 562 -10.28 18.25 -1.54
N TRP A 563 -10.80 18.13 -2.77
CA TRP A 563 -10.42 17.11 -3.77
C TRP A 563 -10.22 17.69 -5.18
N GLN A 564 -10.02 19.01 -5.26
CA GLN A 564 -9.70 19.74 -6.49
C GLN A 564 -8.24 20.22 -6.42
N ASP A 565 -7.77 20.93 -7.46
CA ASP A 565 -6.50 21.65 -7.35
C ASP A 565 -6.68 22.83 -6.37
N GLU A 566 -5.79 22.94 -5.40
CA GLU A 566 -5.85 23.86 -4.25
C GLU A 566 -4.44 24.35 -3.88
N VAL A 567 -4.34 25.48 -3.18
CA VAL A 567 -3.04 26.03 -2.73
C VAL A 567 -3.17 26.64 -1.34
N CYS A 568 -2.23 26.32 -0.46
CA CYS A 568 -2.14 26.87 0.88
C CYS A 568 -0.82 27.63 1.06
N GLN A 569 -0.87 28.74 1.78
CA GLN A 569 0.30 29.28 2.47
C GLN A 569 0.54 28.44 3.73
N VAL A 570 1.80 28.11 4.02
CA VAL A 570 2.17 27.26 5.16
C VAL A 570 3.36 27.88 5.87
N TYR A 571 3.15 28.32 7.12
CA TYR A 571 4.22 28.65 8.06
C TYR A 571 4.64 27.37 8.79
N THR A 572 5.96 27.12 8.85
CA THR A 572 6.51 25.93 9.51
C THR A 572 7.65 26.32 10.45
N HIS A 573 7.61 25.80 11.69
CA HIS A 573 8.70 25.88 12.68
C HIS A 573 9.27 24.48 12.92
N ARG A 574 10.60 24.34 12.91
CA ARG A 574 11.30 23.06 13.15
C ARG A 574 12.43 23.22 14.14
N ARG A 575 12.59 22.23 15.03
CA ARG A 575 13.73 22.15 15.97
C ARG A 575 14.35 20.75 15.95
N PHE A 576 15.67 20.69 16.01
CA PHE A 576 16.45 19.46 16.18
C PHE A 576 17.34 19.62 17.41
N ILE A 577 17.17 18.70 18.37
CA ILE A 577 17.98 18.61 19.58
C ILE A 577 18.71 17.26 19.54
N ASP A 578 19.99 17.25 19.88
CA ASP A 578 20.84 16.07 20.01
C ASP A 578 21.49 16.05 21.40
N PHE A 579 21.21 15.00 22.17
CA PHE A 579 21.27 14.96 23.62
C PHE A 579 20.56 16.19 24.22
N ASP A 580 21.30 17.09 24.85
CA ASP A 580 20.79 18.34 25.43
C ASP A 580 21.12 19.58 24.58
N THR A 581 21.70 19.39 23.38
CA THR A 581 22.15 20.48 22.50
C THR A 581 21.11 20.77 21.41
N LEU A 582 20.55 21.98 21.40
CA LEU A 582 19.80 22.50 20.25
C LEU A 582 20.77 22.67 19.05
N ARG A 583 20.56 21.89 17.99
CA ARG A 583 21.41 21.82 16.80
C ARG A 583 20.91 22.74 15.68
N HIS A 584 19.61 22.74 15.41
CA HIS A 584 18.96 23.70 14.51
C HIS A 584 17.62 24.16 15.11
N ASP A 585 17.31 25.44 14.91
CA ASP A 585 15.99 26.04 15.10
C ASP A 585 15.72 26.92 13.86
N ILE A 586 14.67 26.61 13.11
CA ILE A 586 14.41 27.23 11.80
C ILE A 586 12.91 27.40 11.56
N GLU A 587 12.53 28.59 11.11
CA GLU A 587 11.17 28.93 10.68
C GLU A 587 11.15 29.35 9.21
N TYR A 588 10.07 29.05 8.50
CA TYR A 588 9.91 29.40 7.09
C TYR A 588 8.45 29.51 6.68
N VAL A 589 8.21 30.20 5.56
CA VAL A 589 6.90 30.31 4.92
C VAL A 589 7.01 29.76 3.49
N SER A 590 6.04 28.95 3.09
CA SER A 590 5.97 28.34 1.77
C SER A 590 4.56 28.40 1.18
N GLN A 591 4.47 28.31 -0.14
CA GLN A 591 3.24 27.90 -0.82
C GLN A 591 3.32 26.41 -1.13
N VAL A 592 2.22 25.70 -0.87
CA VAL A 592 2.08 24.26 -1.12
C VAL A 592 0.87 24.07 -2.03
N PHE A 593 1.10 23.48 -3.19
CA PHE A 593 0.11 23.29 -4.25
C PHE A 593 -0.40 21.84 -4.23
N ASN A 594 -1.63 21.69 -3.74
CA ASN A 594 -2.53 20.55 -3.76
C ASN A 594 -3.06 20.13 -5.14
N PRO A 595 -2.58 19.09 -5.89
CA PRO A 595 -3.37 18.62 -7.03
C PRO A 595 -4.49 17.69 -6.59
N ALA A 596 -5.61 17.71 -7.33
CA ALA A 596 -6.83 16.96 -7.05
C ALA A 596 -6.59 15.47 -6.73
N GLY A 597 -5.77 14.81 -7.54
CA GLY A 597 -5.46 13.38 -7.43
C GLY A 597 -4.37 12.99 -6.42
N TRP A 598 -3.81 13.93 -5.65
CA TRP A 598 -2.76 13.63 -4.65
C TRP A 598 -3.36 12.93 -3.41
N ARG A 599 -3.75 11.65 -3.55
CA ARG A 599 -4.32 10.83 -2.46
C ARG A 599 -3.27 9.97 -1.74
N GLU A 600 -1.99 10.08 -2.12
CA GLU A 600 -0.90 9.27 -1.55
C GLU A 600 0.38 10.07 -1.32
N TRP A 601 0.89 10.02 -0.09
CA TRP A 601 2.14 10.65 0.36
C TRP A 601 3.32 10.43 -0.61
N GLY A 602 3.46 9.22 -1.15
CA GLY A 602 4.58 8.87 -2.03
C GLY A 602 4.49 9.39 -3.47
N GLY A 603 3.39 10.01 -3.89
CA GLY A 603 3.13 10.29 -5.31
C GLY A 603 2.86 9.02 -6.12
N GLY A 604 2.11 8.07 -5.53
CA GLY A 604 1.71 6.81 -6.17
C GLY A 604 2.86 5.83 -6.48
N PHE A 605 2.51 4.78 -7.22
CA PHE A 605 3.47 3.78 -7.71
C PHE A 605 4.49 4.41 -8.67
N LEU A 606 5.74 3.91 -8.66
CA LEU A 606 6.90 4.47 -9.39
C LEU A 606 7.18 5.98 -9.20
N LEU A 607 6.51 6.65 -8.25
CA LEU A 607 6.45 8.12 -8.16
C LEU A 607 5.80 8.77 -9.40
N LEU A 608 4.87 8.10 -10.08
CA LEU A 608 4.18 8.60 -11.29
C LEU A 608 2.79 9.21 -11.01
N GLY A 609 2.25 9.02 -9.81
CA GLY A 609 1.01 9.65 -9.38
C GLY A 609 1.17 11.14 -9.04
N PRO A 610 0.06 11.89 -8.90
CA PRO A 610 0.10 13.32 -8.57
C PRO A 610 0.84 13.59 -7.25
N LYS A 611 1.60 14.69 -7.20
CA LYS A 611 2.42 15.13 -6.06
C LYS A 611 2.16 16.59 -5.74
N GLN A 612 2.31 16.97 -4.47
CA GLN A 612 2.45 18.37 -4.10
C GLN A 612 3.63 19.03 -4.85
N VAL A 613 3.44 20.29 -5.22
CA VAL A 613 4.53 21.20 -5.60
C VAL A 613 4.72 22.19 -4.47
N HIS A 614 5.97 22.48 -4.11
CA HIS A 614 6.31 23.39 -3.00
C HIS A 614 7.11 24.58 -3.51
N LYS A 615 6.88 25.75 -2.91
CA LYS A 615 7.66 26.98 -3.16
C LYS A 615 7.94 27.67 -1.83
N VAL A 616 9.14 27.47 -1.28
CA VAL A 616 9.56 28.14 -0.04
C VAL A 616 9.89 29.60 -0.35
N LEU A 617 9.07 30.51 0.17
CA LEU A 617 9.13 31.95 -0.12
C LEU A 617 10.17 32.66 0.75
N GLU A 618 10.18 32.35 2.04
CA GLU A 618 10.93 33.06 3.08
C GLU A 618 11.45 32.08 4.13
N LYS A 619 12.66 32.33 4.66
CA LYS A 619 13.33 31.46 5.64
C LYS A 619 14.09 32.29 6.68
N HIS A 620 13.97 31.93 7.95
CA HIS A 620 14.77 32.49 9.04
C HIS A 620 15.37 31.37 9.90
N VAL A 621 16.70 31.37 10.05
CA VAL A 621 17.43 30.44 10.92
C VAL A 621 17.58 31.09 12.28
N VAL A 622 16.83 30.60 13.26
CA VAL A 622 16.85 31.11 14.64
C VAL A 622 18.09 30.60 15.39
N SER A 623 18.52 29.37 15.10
CA SER A 623 19.77 28.80 15.62
C SER A 623 20.32 27.70 14.69
N GLY A 624 21.63 27.49 14.72
CA GLY A 624 22.33 26.49 13.91
C GLY A 624 22.59 26.94 12.47
N SER A 625 22.40 26.04 11.51
CA SER A 625 22.62 26.27 10.07
C SER A 625 21.53 25.61 9.23
N ALA A 626 21.15 26.23 8.10
CA ALA A 626 20.22 25.64 7.12
C ALA A 626 20.88 24.65 6.14
N ALA A 627 22.18 24.35 6.30
CA ALA A 627 22.82 23.20 5.65
C ALA A 627 22.41 21.88 6.34
N GLY A 628 22.58 20.74 5.66
CA GLY A 628 22.35 19.42 6.27
C GLY A 628 20.96 18.82 6.04
N LEU A 629 20.62 18.50 4.79
CA LEU A 629 19.33 17.88 4.39
C LEU A 629 18.91 16.68 5.27
N ASN A 630 19.88 15.87 5.70
CA ASN A 630 19.65 14.64 6.45
C ASN A 630 19.30 14.90 7.92
N GLU A 631 19.72 16.04 8.49
CA GLU A 631 19.55 16.37 9.91
C GLU A 631 18.10 16.81 10.18
N TYR A 632 17.53 17.57 9.24
CA TYR A 632 16.10 17.89 9.17
C TYR A 632 15.20 16.70 8.76
N GLY A 633 15.78 15.64 8.20
CA GLY A 633 15.02 14.49 7.70
C GLY A 633 14.48 13.62 8.84
N GLU A 634 13.16 13.46 8.91
CA GLU A 634 12.51 12.42 9.71
C GLU A 634 11.42 11.74 8.89
N GLY A 635 11.39 10.41 8.91
CA GLY A 635 10.40 9.63 8.15
C GLY A 635 9.12 9.47 8.95
N GLY A 636 8.08 10.23 8.63
CA GLY A 636 6.78 10.12 9.28
C GLY A 636 5.75 11.12 8.76
N HIS A 637 4.49 10.92 9.17
CA HIS A 637 3.43 11.91 8.98
C HIS A 637 3.74 13.17 9.81
N GLY A 638 3.27 14.32 9.33
CA GLY A 638 3.47 15.65 9.94
C GLY A 638 4.87 16.26 9.87
N PHE A 639 5.92 15.48 9.58
CA PHE A 639 7.29 15.99 9.45
C PHE A 639 7.59 16.68 8.12
N LEU A 640 6.69 16.59 7.14
CA LEU A 640 6.74 17.27 5.85
C LEU A 640 5.29 17.69 5.49
N SER A 641 5.14 18.74 4.70
CA SER A 641 3.83 19.35 4.38
C SER A 641 2.87 18.39 3.67
N ALA A 642 3.35 17.53 2.77
CA ALA A 642 2.51 16.45 2.21
C ALA A 642 2.25 15.31 3.21
N GLY A 643 3.00 15.23 4.31
CA GLY A 643 2.75 14.28 5.40
C GLY A 643 1.66 14.76 6.37
N ALA A 644 1.16 15.99 6.21
CA ALA A 644 0.32 16.66 7.20
C ALA A 644 -1.15 16.22 7.22
N ASP A 645 -1.70 15.65 6.14
CA ASP A 645 -3.13 15.33 6.03
C ASP A 645 -3.45 13.82 6.21
N PRO A 646 -3.67 13.33 7.44
CA PRO A 646 -4.03 11.93 7.69
C PRO A 646 -5.37 11.54 7.07
N VAL A 647 -6.35 12.44 6.95
CA VAL A 647 -7.65 12.14 6.31
C VAL A 647 -7.47 11.80 4.83
N ARG A 648 -6.57 12.51 4.13
CA ARG A 648 -6.25 12.26 2.72
C ARG A 648 -5.30 11.06 2.51
N ILE A 649 -4.31 10.84 3.39
CA ILE A 649 -3.20 9.90 3.12
C ILE A 649 -3.10 8.67 4.03
N SER A 650 -3.74 8.63 5.22
CA SER A 650 -3.61 7.47 6.13
C SER A 650 -4.48 6.29 5.70
N PRO A 651 -3.98 5.04 5.77
CA PRO A 651 -4.81 3.85 5.55
C PRO A 651 -6.01 3.74 6.51
N LEU A 652 -6.02 4.45 7.65
CA LEU A 652 -7.16 4.49 8.58
C LEU A 652 -8.45 5.01 7.93
N PHE A 653 -8.31 5.89 6.93
CA PHE A 653 -9.44 6.48 6.19
C PHE A 653 -9.71 5.78 4.85
N LYS A 654 -9.04 4.66 4.55
CA LYS A 654 -9.34 3.81 3.38
C LYS A 654 -10.33 2.71 3.77
N LEU A 655 -11.54 2.72 3.18
CA LEU A 655 -12.69 1.87 3.56
C LEU A 655 -12.35 0.37 3.68
N GLY A 656 -11.60 -0.18 2.71
CA GLY A 656 -11.18 -1.58 2.68
C GLY A 656 -10.15 -1.94 3.77
N LYS A 657 -9.39 -0.96 4.28
CA LYS A 657 -8.33 -1.17 5.28
C LYS A 657 -8.88 -1.11 6.72
N LEU A 658 -10.12 -0.67 6.95
CA LEU A 658 -10.77 -0.63 8.28
C LEU A 658 -10.81 -1.98 9.01
N GLY A 659 -10.64 -3.12 8.33
CA GLY A 659 -10.53 -4.43 8.97
C GLY A 659 -9.25 -4.60 9.81
N LYS A 660 -8.17 -3.86 9.47
CA LYS A 660 -6.85 -3.95 10.10
C LYS A 660 -6.73 -3.26 11.47
N TYR A 661 -7.78 -2.56 11.92
CA TYR A 661 -7.77 -1.79 13.17
C TYR A 661 -8.68 -2.42 14.22
N ALA A 662 -8.24 -2.40 15.48
CA ALA A 662 -9.14 -2.35 16.62
C ALA A 662 -9.67 -0.91 16.73
N LEU A 663 -10.99 -0.76 16.83
CA LEU A 663 -11.66 0.53 16.94
C LEU A 663 -12.55 0.53 18.18
N GLN A 664 -12.44 1.58 19.00
CA GLN A 664 -13.22 1.75 20.22
C GLN A 664 -13.79 3.17 20.27
N LEU A 665 -15.07 3.31 20.61
CA LEU A 665 -15.60 4.61 21.03
C LEU A 665 -15.10 4.88 22.45
N ASP A 666 -14.25 5.89 22.61
CA ASP A 666 -13.59 6.26 23.87
C ASP A 666 -14.52 7.14 24.71
N THR A 667 -15.14 8.14 24.09
CA THR A 667 -16.16 9.01 24.69
C THR A 667 -17.02 9.72 23.63
N ILE A 668 -18.07 10.41 24.07
CA ILE A 668 -18.80 11.41 23.29
C ILE A 668 -18.67 12.75 24.04
N GLU A 669 -17.94 13.69 23.45
CA GLU A 669 -17.76 15.03 24.02
C GLU A 669 -18.85 16.00 23.55
N GLN A 670 -19.04 17.07 24.31
CA GLN A 670 -19.85 18.23 23.94
C GLN A 670 -18.96 19.48 24.03
N ARG A 671 -18.83 20.23 22.93
CA ARG A 671 -18.08 21.49 22.89
C ARG A 671 -18.97 22.55 22.23
N HIS A 672 -19.24 23.64 22.93
CA HIS A 672 -20.10 24.76 22.46
C HIS A 672 -21.50 24.33 21.93
N GLY A 673 -22.05 23.22 22.42
CA GLY A 673 -23.33 22.67 21.97
C GLY A 673 -23.26 21.77 20.73
N GLU A 674 -22.08 21.57 20.13
CA GLU A 674 -21.84 20.50 19.15
C GLU A 674 -21.32 19.24 19.84
N GLY A 675 -21.84 18.08 19.43
CA GLY A 675 -21.38 16.77 19.90
C GLY A 675 -20.26 16.20 19.02
N TYR A 676 -19.31 15.50 19.63
CA TYR A 676 -18.17 14.86 18.94
C TYR A 676 -17.98 13.42 19.43
N TYR A 677 -17.88 12.46 18.50
CA TYR A 677 -17.39 11.12 18.81
C TYR A 677 -15.86 11.15 18.95
N VAL A 678 -15.32 10.56 19.99
CA VAL A 678 -13.88 10.31 20.13
C VAL A 678 -13.63 8.83 19.90
N VAL A 679 -13.10 8.48 18.74
CA VAL A 679 -12.81 7.09 18.36
C VAL A 679 -11.32 6.82 18.55
N ARG A 680 -10.99 5.91 19.47
CA ARG A 680 -9.64 5.34 19.56
C ARG A 680 -9.44 4.27 18.50
N PHE A 681 -8.23 4.22 17.97
CA PHE A 681 -7.79 3.17 17.06
C PHE A 681 -6.45 2.60 17.51
N ALA A 682 -6.23 1.32 17.22
CA ALA A 682 -4.92 0.68 17.23
C ALA A 682 -4.85 -0.31 16.07
N VAL A 683 -3.71 -0.36 15.38
CA VAL A 683 -3.48 -1.34 14.32
C VAL A 683 -3.33 -2.74 14.92
N LYS A 684 -3.96 -3.75 14.32
CA LYS A 684 -3.88 -5.15 14.78
C LYS A 684 -2.53 -5.79 14.44
N ARG A 685 -2.01 -5.49 13.25
CA ARG A 685 -0.69 -5.90 12.74
C ARG A 685 -0.10 -4.74 11.94
N ALA A 686 1.08 -4.28 12.34
CA ALA A 686 1.71 -3.11 11.76
C ALA A 686 2.55 -3.47 10.52
N ASN A 687 2.31 -2.78 9.41
CA ASN A 687 3.08 -2.80 8.17
C ASN A 687 2.83 -1.47 7.42
N HIS A 688 3.50 -1.21 6.28
CA HIS A 688 3.29 0.06 5.60
C HIS A 688 1.83 0.22 5.12
N ARG A 689 1.20 -0.86 4.66
CA ARG A 689 -0.21 -0.83 4.21
C ARG A 689 -1.24 -0.72 5.35
N SER A 690 -0.83 -0.73 6.62
CA SER A 690 -1.70 -0.56 7.79
C SER A 690 -1.34 0.66 8.65
N THR A 691 -0.20 1.29 8.39
CA THR A 691 0.31 2.44 9.18
C THR A 691 0.72 3.67 8.35
N GLY A 692 0.77 3.53 7.01
CA GLY A 692 1.39 4.49 6.10
C GLY A 692 2.92 4.37 6.03
N MET A 693 3.55 3.61 6.93
CA MET A 693 4.96 3.68 7.24
C MET A 693 5.67 2.32 7.22
N TYR A 694 6.78 2.23 6.50
CA TYR A 694 7.66 1.05 6.54
C TYR A 694 8.36 0.94 7.89
N HIS A 695 8.68 -0.28 8.32
CA HIS A 695 9.29 -0.57 9.63
C HIS A 695 8.53 0.05 10.79
N ALA A 696 7.20 -0.04 10.81
CA ALA A 696 6.37 0.30 11.95
C ALA A 696 6.02 -0.97 12.74
N ALA A 697 6.28 -0.99 14.05
CA ALA A 697 5.82 -2.01 14.98
C ALA A 697 4.47 -1.64 15.62
N GLY A 698 4.12 -0.35 15.66
CA GLY A 698 2.86 0.13 16.23
C GLY A 698 2.33 1.39 15.55
N TYR A 699 1.01 1.51 15.49
CA TYR A 699 0.27 2.69 15.05
C TYR A 699 -1.07 2.73 15.79
N SER A 700 -1.28 3.75 16.61
CA SER A 700 -2.48 3.92 17.44
C SER A 700 -2.78 5.40 17.66
N GLY A 701 -3.98 5.73 18.15
CA GLY A 701 -4.36 7.13 18.32
C GLY A 701 -5.84 7.39 18.58
N LYS A 702 -6.27 8.62 18.32
CA LYS A 702 -7.64 9.13 18.45
C LYS A 702 -8.07 9.90 17.21
N VAL A 703 -9.36 9.83 16.89
CA VAL A 703 -10.03 10.65 15.87
C VAL A 703 -11.25 11.31 16.49
N TYR A 704 -11.31 12.64 16.43
CA TYR A 704 -12.37 13.48 16.97
C TYR A 704 -13.31 13.88 15.83
N ILE A 705 -14.55 13.41 15.87
CA ILE A 705 -15.47 13.37 14.73
C ILE A 705 -16.78 14.08 15.10
N ARG A 706 -17.11 15.18 14.41
CA ARG A 706 -18.35 15.93 14.64
C ARG A 706 -19.60 15.09 14.32
N GLN A 707 -20.59 15.08 15.21
CA GLN A 707 -21.78 14.24 15.10
C GLN A 707 -22.79 14.65 14.01
N ARG A 708 -22.73 15.92 13.54
CA ARG A 708 -23.67 16.46 12.54
C ARG A 708 -23.36 15.95 11.12
N ASP A 709 -22.09 15.93 10.76
CA ASP A 709 -21.59 15.78 9.38
C ASP A 709 -20.44 14.76 9.25
N TYR A 710 -20.00 14.15 10.36
CA TYR A 710 -18.90 13.18 10.41
C TYR A 710 -17.54 13.74 9.94
N ALA A 711 -17.36 15.06 10.00
CA ALA A 711 -16.06 15.69 9.79
C ALA A 711 -15.10 15.35 10.94
N VAL A 712 -13.88 14.95 10.60
CA VAL A 712 -12.74 14.92 11.54
C VAL A 712 -12.31 16.35 11.80
N VAL A 713 -12.38 16.78 13.06
CA VAL A 713 -11.91 18.11 13.51
C VAL A 713 -10.55 18.04 14.20
N ARG A 714 -10.18 16.86 14.71
CA ARG A 714 -8.83 16.59 15.23
C ARG A 714 -8.46 15.11 15.05
N TYR A 715 -7.20 14.88 14.76
CA TYR A 715 -6.55 13.57 14.71
C TYR A 715 -5.33 13.59 15.62
N GLU A 716 -5.10 12.50 16.34
CA GLU A 716 -3.93 12.28 17.18
C GLU A 716 -3.40 10.87 16.91
N ALA A 717 -2.10 10.70 16.75
CA ALA A 717 -1.51 9.38 16.56
C ALA A 717 -0.09 9.26 17.11
N LEU A 718 0.22 8.03 17.53
CA LEU A 718 1.54 7.54 17.90
C LEU A 718 1.96 6.44 16.92
N TRP A 719 3.17 6.54 16.37
CA TRP A 719 3.84 5.44 15.67
C TRP A 719 5.05 5.00 16.50
N GLN A 720 5.28 3.69 16.53
CA GLN A 720 6.50 3.09 17.02
C GLN A 720 7.19 2.37 15.85
N ASN A 721 8.45 2.69 15.59
CA ASN A 721 9.23 1.99 14.57
C ASN A 721 9.68 0.61 15.07
N ASP A 722 9.72 -0.39 14.17
CA ASP A 722 10.26 -1.72 14.43
C ASP A 722 11.79 -1.64 14.47
N THR A 723 12.32 -1.39 15.67
CA THR A 723 13.76 -1.38 15.92
C THR A 723 14.37 -2.79 15.78
N VAL A 724 13.60 -3.88 15.85
CA VAL A 724 14.14 -5.25 15.73
C VAL A 724 14.43 -5.56 14.26
N LEU A 725 13.47 -5.38 13.37
CA LEU A 725 13.65 -5.57 11.92
C LEU A 725 14.63 -4.54 11.34
N TRP A 726 14.54 -3.28 11.77
CA TRP A 726 15.49 -2.24 11.35
C TRP A 726 16.92 -2.62 11.75
N ASN A 727 17.15 -3.00 13.02
CA ASN A 727 18.50 -3.30 13.50
C ASN A 727 19.08 -4.59 12.92
N ALA A 728 18.24 -5.59 12.63
CA ALA A 728 18.65 -6.80 11.91
C ALA A 728 19.10 -6.45 10.48
N THR A 729 18.33 -5.62 9.78
CA THR A 729 18.64 -5.14 8.42
C THR A 729 19.93 -4.31 8.38
N ALA A 730 20.06 -3.34 9.28
CA ALA A 730 21.24 -2.50 9.42
C ALA A 730 22.54 -3.32 9.64
N ARG A 731 22.49 -4.33 10.52
CA ARG A 731 23.64 -5.22 10.79
C ARG A 731 23.92 -6.18 9.62
N LYS A 732 22.90 -6.76 8.99
CA LYS A 732 23.03 -7.65 7.82
C LYS A 732 23.72 -6.96 6.63
N CYS A 733 23.46 -5.66 6.45
CA CYS A 733 23.98 -4.87 5.34
C CYS A 733 25.20 -4.01 5.70
N HIS A 734 25.67 -4.01 6.96
CA HIS A 734 26.84 -3.24 7.36
C HIS A 734 28.10 -3.67 6.59
N GLY A 735 28.95 -2.71 6.23
CA GLY A 735 30.15 -2.95 5.41
C GLY A 735 29.90 -3.22 3.91
N ARG A 736 28.65 -3.40 3.45
CA ARG A 736 28.34 -3.60 2.03
C ARG A 736 28.25 -2.28 1.25
N SER A 737 28.41 -2.33 -0.07
CA SER A 737 28.39 -1.18 -0.98
C SER A 737 27.01 -0.80 -1.53
N GLY A 738 26.04 -1.73 -1.46
CA GLY A 738 24.71 -1.63 -2.05
C GLY A 738 23.80 -0.53 -1.47
N LEU A 739 22.67 -0.27 -2.15
CA LEU A 739 21.73 0.79 -1.76
C LEU A 739 21.15 0.60 -0.35
N VAL A 740 20.87 -0.65 0.05
CA VAL A 740 20.34 -0.96 1.38
C VAL A 740 21.33 -0.55 2.48
N ALA A 741 22.63 -0.87 2.34
CA ALA A 741 23.65 -0.48 3.31
C ALA A 741 23.70 1.05 3.56
N LYS A 742 23.47 1.84 2.50
CA LYS A 742 23.41 3.31 2.54
C LYS A 742 22.12 3.87 3.17
N LEU A 743 21.07 3.06 3.28
CA LEU A 743 19.77 3.44 3.86
C LEU A 743 19.62 3.02 5.34
N TYR A 744 20.36 2.00 5.80
CA TYR A 744 20.32 1.50 7.18
C TYR A 744 21.70 1.58 7.87
N PRO A 745 22.38 2.75 7.93
CA PRO A 745 23.72 2.87 8.54
C PRO A 745 23.72 2.87 10.08
N GLN A 746 22.55 2.81 10.71
CA GLN A 746 22.36 3.05 12.15
C GLN A 746 21.34 2.09 12.78
N VAL A 747 21.50 1.86 14.08
CA VAL A 747 20.61 1.03 14.90
C VAL A 747 19.98 1.85 16.02
N TYR A 748 18.72 1.54 16.35
CA TYR A 748 17.91 2.23 17.35
C TYR A 748 17.69 1.37 18.59
N SER A 749 17.75 1.98 19.78
CA SER A 749 17.16 1.44 21.01
C SER A 749 15.72 1.91 21.20
N ASP A 750 15.39 3.13 20.73
CA ASP A 750 14.02 3.67 20.70
C ASP A 750 13.83 4.54 19.44
N HIS A 751 12.63 4.51 18.86
CA HIS A 751 12.25 5.32 17.71
C HIS A 751 10.71 5.46 17.68
N ARG A 752 10.20 6.58 18.19
CA ARG A 752 8.76 6.85 18.36
C ARG A 752 8.39 8.24 17.85
N LYS A 753 7.19 8.39 17.30
CA LYS A 753 6.66 9.63 16.71
C LYS A 753 5.23 9.90 17.15
N ALA A 754 4.93 11.15 17.51
CA ALA A 754 3.57 11.65 17.67
C ALA A 754 3.23 12.62 16.54
N HIS A 755 1.97 12.62 16.11
CA HIS A 755 1.39 13.60 15.16
C HIS A 755 0.01 14.01 15.66
N VAL A 756 -0.23 15.31 15.74
CA VAL A 756 -1.54 15.92 15.95
C VAL A 756 -1.89 16.77 14.74
N VAL A 757 -3.14 16.68 14.29
CA VAL A 757 -3.68 17.51 13.23
C VAL A 757 -5.01 18.07 13.68
N THR A 758 -5.21 19.38 13.52
CA THR A 758 -6.51 20.03 13.68
C THR A 758 -7.04 20.44 12.31
N TYR A 759 -8.36 20.35 12.14
CA TYR A 759 -9.05 20.78 10.92
C TYR A 759 -10.10 21.83 11.29
N GLU A 760 -10.19 22.88 10.49
CA GLU A 760 -11.19 23.94 10.62
C GLU A 760 -12.04 24.03 9.35
N GLN A 761 -13.16 24.75 9.41
CA GLN A 761 -14.10 24.86 8.31
C GLN A 761 -13.89 26.19 7.56
N GLY A 762 -13.41 26.13 6.32
CA GLY A 762 -13.17 27.29 5.47
C GLY A 762 -14.45 27.94 4.93
N ALA A 763 -14.32 29.11 4.32
CA ALA A 763 -15.45 29.90 3.79
C ALA A 763 -16.27 29.19 2.70
N ASN A 764 -15.71 28.17 2.04
CA ASN A 764 -16.40 27.29 1.09
C ASN A 764 -17.22 26.16 1.75
N GLY A 765 -17.27 26.12 3.09
CA GLY A 765 -17.97 25.09 3.87
C GLY A 765 -17.24 23.75 3.98
N ARG A 766 -16.07 23.58 3.34
CA ARG A 766 -15.22 22.38 3.46
C ARG A 766 -14.22 22.55 4.60
N TYR A 767 -13.63 21.43 5.01
CA TYR A 767 -12.58 21.32 6.00
C TYR A 767 -11.19 21.30 5.34
N HIS A 768 -10.28 22.06 5.92
CA HIS A 768 -8.85 22.06 5.61
C HIS A 768 -8.04 21.88 6.90
N ILE A 769 -6.76 21.51 6.77
CA ILE A 769 -5.83 21.47 7.90
C ILE A 769 -5.69 22.89 8.45
N ALA A 770 -5.83 23.10 9.75
CA ALA A 770 -5.45 24.34 10.41
C ALA A 770 -4.02 24.26 10.93
N SER A 771 -3.68 23.17 11.65
CA SER A 771 -2.31 22.88 12.07
C SER A 771 -1.97 21.38 12.02
N SER A 772 -0.68 21.10 11.87
CA SER A 772 -0.06 19.78 11.91
C SER A 772 1.20 19.85 12.78
N VAL A 773 1.15 19.28 13.98
CA VAL A 773 2.25 19.26 14.96
C VAL A 773 2.79 17.85 15.08
N ALA A 774 4.06 17.65 14.72
CA ALA A 774 4.76 16.38 14.82
C ALA A 774 5.95 16.46 15.78
N GLN A 775 6.17 15.37 16.53
CA GLN A 775 7.30 15.19 17.43
C GLN A 775 7.89 13.79 17.26
N ALA A 776 9.21 13.65 17.37
CA ALA A 776 9.90 12.38 17.27
C ALA A 776 11.05 12.28 18.27
N LEU A 777 11.25 11.09 18.81
CA LEU A 777 12.35 10.72 19.69
C LEU A 777 13.04 9.48 19.10
N ASN A 778 14.34 9.61 18.82
CA ASN A 778 15.17 8.55 18.26
C ASN A 778 16.44 8.40 19.13
N ALA A 779 16.66 7.21 19.71
CA ALA A 779 17.85 6.89 20.49
C ALA A 779 18.58 5.69 19.86
N GLY A 780 19.91 5.72 19.79
CA GLY A 780 20.67 4.67 19.10
C GLY A 780 22.14 4.97 18.86
N HIS A 781 22.74 4.31 17.87
CA HIS A 781 24.08 4.62 17.36
C HIS A 781 24.24 4.30 15.87
N VAL A 782 25.13 5.04 15.20
CA VAL A 782 25.61 4.70 13.85
C VAL A 782 26.53 3.49 13.95
N LEU A 783 26.40 2.49 13.07
CA LEU A 783 27.19 1.27 13.14
C LEU A 783 28.66 1.56 12.77
N GLY A 784 29.56 1.40 13.74
CA GLY A 784 30.95 1.85 13.64
C GLY A 784 31.15 3.36 13.87
N GLY A 785 30.13 4.07 14.35
CA GLY A 785 30.14 5.50 14.62
C GLY A 785 29.67 5.86 16.04
N LYS A 786 29.15 7.08 16.21
CA LYS A 786 28.74 7.62 17.51
C LYS A 786 27.31 7.21 17.90
N ALA A 787 27.05 7.23 19.21
CA ALA A 787 25.70 7.23 19.75
C ALA A 787 24.97 8.55 19.49
N PHE A 788 23.64 8.52 19.46
CA PHE A 788 22.77 9.68 19.33
C PHE A 788 21.54 9.53 20.24
N TYR A 789 21.04 10.66 20.72
CA TYR A 789 19.72 10.77 21.35
C TYR A 789 19.08 12.04 20.81
N THR A 790 18.13 11.89 19.87
CA THR A 790 17.61 13.02 19.11
C THR A 790 16.14 13.25 19.36
N GLN A 791 15.79 14.53 19.52
CA GLN A 791 14.42 15.00 19.62
C GLN A 791 14.17 15.96 18.45
N LYS A 792 13.10 15.74 17.69
CA LYS A 792 12.70 16.58 16.56
C LYS A 792 11.28 17.08 16.75
N SER A 793 11.02 18.35 16.44
CA SER A 793 9.67 18.88 16.26
C SER A 793 9.49 19.50 14.88
N CYS A 794 8.27 19.44 14.37
CA CYS A 794 7.81 20.12 13.18
C CYS A 794 6.38 20.61 13.42
N GLU A 795 6.19 21.92 13.51
CA GLU A 795 4.88 22.55 13.65
C GLU A 795 4.58 23.27 12.33
N ALA A 796 3.53 22.86 11.62
CA ALA A 796 3.10 23.48 10.36
C ALA A 796 1.67 24.01 10.50
N TYR A 797 1.43 25.24 10.05
CA TYR A 797 0.18 25.98 10.16
C TYR A 797 -0.25 26.41 8.76
N PHE A 798 -1.48 26.06 8.37
CA PHE A 798 -1.93 26.10 6.98
C PHE A 798 -3.06 27.13 6.79
N GLU A 799 -2.90 27.98 5.77
CA GLU A 799 -3.83 29.04 5.40
C GLU A 799 -4.21 28.85 3.91
N PRO A 800 -5.45 28.42 3.59
CA PRO A 800 -5.89 28.28 2.20
C PRO A 800 -5.88 29.62 1.48
N LEU A 801 -5.25 29.67 0.30
CA LEU A 801 -5.25 30.86 -0.55
C LEU A 801 -6.40 30.82 -1.57
N PRO A 802 -6.84 31.99 -2.09
CA PRO A 802 -7.82 32.06 -3.17
C PRO A 802 -7.39 31.28 -4.41
N ALA A 803 -8.37 30.77 -5.19
CA ALA A 803 -8.12 29.89 -6.33
C ALA A 803 -7.24 30.55 -7.43
N GLU A 804 -7.28 31.88 -7.52
CA GLU A 804 -6.45 32.70 -8.40
C GLU A 804 -4.95 32.49 -8.13
N ALA A 805 -4.55 32.15 -6.90
CA ALA A 805 -3.17 31.87 -6.56
C ALA A 805 -2.62 30.59 -7.25
N LEU A 806 -3.48 29.70 -7.75
CA LEU A 806 -3.07 28.54 -8.57
C LEU A 806 -2.34 28.98 -9.86
N ALA A 807 -2.64 30.17 -10.39
CA ALA A 807 -1.94 30.73 -11.55
C ALA A 807 -0.45 31.06 -11.26
N THR A 808 -0.04 31.05 -9.99
CA THR A 808 1.36 31.25 -9.56
C THR A 808 2.11 29.93 -9.29
N ARG A 809 1.47 28.77 -9.56
CA ARG A 809 2.07 27.44 -9.42
C ARG A 809 3.35 27.35 -10.27
N PRO A 810 4.51 27.09 -9.66
CA PRO A 810 5.77 27.05 -10.38
C PRO A 810 5.87 25.81 -11.26
N ASP A 811 6.53 25.98 -12.41
CA ASP A 811 6.91 24.88 -13.28
C ASP A 811 8.31 24.43 -12.88
N ALA A 812 8.40 23.28 -12.20
CA ALA A 812 9.68 22.74 -11.72
C ALA A 812 10.62 22.32 -12.86
N GLU A 813 10.14 22.12 -14.09
CA GLU A 813 11.02 21.89 -15.23
C GLU A 813 11.73 23.19 -15.63
N LYS A 814 10.99 24.30 -15.67
CA LYS A 814 11.51 25.65 -15.96
C LYS A 814 12.24 26.30 -14.78
N GLU A 815 11.94 25.91 -13.54
CA GLU A 815 12.57 26.39 -12.31
C GLU A 815 13.36 25.25 -11.59
N PRO A 816 14.59 24.90 -12.03
CA PRO A 816 15.40 23.85 -11.39
C PRO A 816 15.62 24.01 -9.89
N ALA A 817 15.60 25.25 -9.38
CA ALA A 817 15.68 25.58 -7.96
C ALA A 817 14.45 25.15 -7.13
N LEU A 818 13.40 24.60 -7.76
CA LEU A 818 12.20 24.08 -7.11
C LEU A 818 11.99 22.56 -7.34
N ARG A 819 12.90 21.88 -8.06
CA ARG A 819 12.84 20.41 -8.29
C ARG A 819 13.04 19.56 -7.04
N GLY A 820 13.57 20.14 -5.95
CA GLY A 820 13.63 19.51 -4.63
C GLY A 820 12.45 19.92 -3.75
N GLY A 821 12.04 19.02 -2.84
CA GLY A 821 11.01 19.31 -1.83
C GLY A 821 11.45 20.38 -0.80
N GLU A 822 10.54 20.79 0.07
CA GLU A 822 10.69 21.97 0.96
C GLU A 822 12.05 22.09 1.66
N ILE A 823 12.55 21.01 2.29
CA ILE A 823 13.85 21.03 3.02
C ILE A 823 15.02 21.34 2.09
N TRP A 824 14.96 20.92 0.82
CA TRP A 824 15.99 21.24 -0.17
C TRP A 824 15.96 22.71 -0.58
N GLN A 825 14.76 23.26 -0.73
CA GLN A 825 14.57 24.69 -1.03
C GLN A 825 15.10 25.59 0.11
N LEU A 826 15.01 25.16 1.38
CA LEU A 826 15.62 25.88 2.52
C LEU A 826 17.15 26.10 2.36
N THR A 827 17.85 25.25 1.59
CA THR A 827 19.27 25.43 1.28
C THR A 827 19.54 26.53 0.23
N LYS A 828 18.48 27.07 -0.40
CA LYS A 828 18.49 28.03 -1.51
C LYS A 828 17.71 29.31 -1.23
N THR A 829 16.62 29.27 -0.45
CA THR A 829 15.84 30.46 -0.06
C THR A 829 16.70 31.43 0.75
N GLU A 830 16.64 32.71 0.41
CA GLU A 830 17.31 33.80 1.14
C GLU A 830 16.60 34.10 2.48
N TYR A 831 17.22 34.94 3.30
CA TYR A 831 16.59 35.50 4.51
C TYR A 831 16.31 36.99 4.29
N ARG A 832 15.05 37.43 4.40
CA ARG A 832 14.65 38.84 4.28
C ARG A 832 14.18 39.41 5.63
N PRO A 833 15.03 40.13 6.39
CA PRO A 833 14.67 40.64 7.72
C PRO A 833 13.38 41.47 7.76
N ALA A 834 13.10 42.26 6.71
CA ALA A 834 11.91 43.10 6.63
C ALA A 834 10.58 42.31 6.62
N PHE A 835 10.58 41.10 6.04
CA PHE A 835 9.44 40.19 6.13
C PHE A 835 9.27 39.71 7.58
N TRP A 836 10.33 39.14 8.17
CA TRP A 836 10.27 38.54 9.52
C TRP A 836 10.04 39.55 10.66
N ALA A 837 10.35 40.83 10.44
CA ALA A 837 10.02 41.93 11.35
C ALA A 837 8.53 42.34 11.33
N THR A 838 7.78 42.00 10.28
CA THR A 838 6.36 42.33 10.12
C THR A 838 5.44 41.10 10.11
N PHE A 839 6.00 39.91 9.86
CA PHE A 839 5.29 38.65 9.80
C PHE A 839 4.65 38.27 11.15
N ARG A 840 3.32 38.14 11.15
CA ARG A 840 2.56 37.66 12.30
C ARG A 840 2.59 36.14 12.32
N ARG A 841 3.42 35.57 13.20
CA ARG A 841 3.41 34.13 13.49
C ARG A 841 2.02 33.71 14.00
N PRO A 842 1.53 32.52 13.62
CA PRO A 842 0.25 32.00 14.12
C PRO A 842 0.31 31.80 15.64
N VAL A 843 -0.87 31.78 16.28
CA VAL A 843 -0.97 31.38 17.69
C VAL A 843 -0.56 29.89 17.78
N PRO A 844 0.37 29.52 18.66
CA PRO A 844 0.79 28.13 18.79
C PRO A 844 -0.38 27.19 19.07
N ALA A 845 -0.43 26.07 18.35
CA ALA A 845 -1.44 25.04 18.56
C ALA A 845 -1.24 24.36 19.93
N GLU A 846 -2.28 23.68 20.41
CA GLU A 846 -2.15 22.78 21.56
C GLU A 846 -1.09 21.71 21.26
N ALA A 847 -0.14 21.54 22.16
CA ALA A 847 1.01 20.67 21.96
C ALA A 847 0.61 19.22 21.69
N ALA A 848 1.41 18.51 20.89
CA ALA A 848 1.25 17.07 20.73
C ALA A 848 1.36 16.33 22.08
N PRO A 849 0.64 15.21 22.29
CA PRO A 849 0.75 14.40 23.49
C PRO A 849 2.21 14.08 23.81
N ALA A 850 2.57 14.21 25.09
CA ALA A 850 3.91 13.87 25.56
C ALA A 850 4.26 12.43 25.15
N LEU A 851 5.50 12.22 24.66
CA LEU A 851 6.03 10.91 24.26
C LEU A 851 6.39 10.02 25.47
N ASP A 852 5.48 9.95 26.44
CA ASP A 852 5.65 9.37 27.77
C ASP A 852 6.20 7.94 27.67
N ALA A 853 7.31 7.66 28.37
CA ALA A 853 8.15 6.49 28.10
C ALA A 853 7.60 5.17 28.71
N LYS A 854 6.29 5.06 28.91
CA LYS A 854 5.65 4.04 29.76
C LYS A 854 4.78 3.04 28.99
N LYS A 855 5.45 2.35 28.04
CA LYS A 855 5.00 1.19 27.25
C LYS A 855 3.98 1.50 26.12
N PRO A 856 3.93 0.65 25.07
CA PRO A 856 2.89 0.69 24.04
C PRO A 856 1.51 0.23 24.56
#